data_AF-A0AAE0CTA1-F1
#
_entry.id   AF-A0AAE0CTA1-F1
#
_cell.length_a   1.000
_cell.length_b   1.000
_cell.length_c   1.000
_cell.angle_alpha   90.00
_cell.angle_beta   90.00
_cell.angle_gamma   90.00
#
_symmetry.space_group_name_H-M   'P 1'
#
loop_
_entity.id
_entity.type
_entity.pdbx_description
1 polymer ?
#
loop_
_entity_poly.entity_id
_entity_poly.type
_entity_poly.pdbx_seq_one_letter_code
_entity_poly.pdbx_strand_id
1 'polypeptide(L)'
;MMHRPPPEDFSLKETNPHLGGGKVTGDKLTSTYDLVEQMQYLYVRVVKAKDLPAKDVTGSCDPYVEVKLGNYKGTTRHFEKKSNPEWNQVFAFSKERIQASMLEVNVKDKDFVKDDFIGRVVFDLNEIPKRVPPDSPLAPQWYRLEDRKNDKLMGELMLAVWMGTQADEAFPEAWHSDAATVSGSDGLANIRSKVYLSPKLWYLRVNVIEAQDLIPNQPGRFPEAHVKATLGNQVLRTRISANRTINPMWNEDLMFVAAEPFEEPLILSVEDRVGGNKDEVLGKCAIPLQYVDRRLDHKPVLTRWHNLERHVVVEGEKKKEIKFASRIHLRVCLEGGYHVLDESTHYSSDLRPTAKPLWKSHIGVLELGILNAQGLMPMKTKDGRGTTDAYCVAKYGQKWIRTRTIIDSFTPKWNEQYTWEVFDPCTVLTIGVYDNCHLHNGDKAVGGAKDSRIGKVRIRLSTLETDRVYTHSYPLLVLYPNGVKKMGEIHLAVRFTCSSLLNMMHMYSHPLLPKMHYLHPLTVTQLDSLRHQATQIVSMRLSRAEPPLRKEVVEYMLDVGSHMWSMRRSKANFFRIMGVLSGLIAVGKWFDQICNWKNPITTVLIHILFIILVLYPELILPTIFLYLFLIGVWYYRWRPRHPPHMDTRLSHADSAHPDELDEEFDTFPTSRPSDIVRMRYDRLRSIAGRIQTVVGDLATQGERLQSLLSWRDPRATALFVIFCLVAAIVLYVTPFQVVALLTGFYVLRHPRFRHKLPSVPLNFFRRLPARTDCML
;
A
#
# COMPACT_ATOMS: atom_id res chain seq x y z
N MET A 1 11.18 -19.28 30.21
CA MET A 1 12.51 -19.08 29.61
C MET A 1 12.70 -17.60 29.39
N MET A 2 13.69 -16.99 30.05
CA MET A 2 14.04 -15.58 29.84
C MET A 2 14.37 -15.36 28.35
N HIS A 3 13.70 -14.40 27.73
CA HIS A 3 13.98 -14.00 26.35
C HIS A 3 15.43 -13.48 26.29
N ARG A 4 16.33 -14.19 25.58
CA ARG A 4 17.57 -13.56 25.09
C ARG A 4 17.16 -12.32 24.27
N PRO A 5 17.84 -11.17 24.32
CA PRO A 5 17.53 -10.02 23.47
C PRO A 5 17.73 -10.38 21.98
N PRO A 6 16.98 -9.78 21.03
CA PRO A 6 17.26 -9.89 19.60
C PRO A 6 18.72 -9.50 19.32
N PRO A 7 19.38 -10.06 18.29
CA PRO A 7 20.70 -9.57 17.89
C PRO A 7 20.58 -8.07 17.66
N GLU A 8 21.47 -7.26 18.25
CA GLU A 8 21.39 -5.79 18.22
C GLU A 8 21.25 -5.24 16.79
N ASP A 9 21.76 -5.98 15.80
CA ASP A 9 21.69 -5.68 14.37
C ASP A 9 20.26 -5.56 13.80
N PHE A 10 19.26 -6.18 14.40
CA PHE A 10 17.86 -6.16 13.90
C PHE A 10 16.95 -5.19 14.66
N SER A 11 17.51 -4.40 15.57
CA SER A 11 16.74 -3.47 16.40
C SER A 11 16.47 -2.14 15.70
N LEU A 12 15.31 -1.55 15.99
CA LEU A 12 14.97 -0.18 15.63
C LEU A 12 15.85 0.81 16.42
N LYS A 13 16.43 1.81 15.75
CA LYS A 13 17.30 2.81 16.39
C LYS A 13 16.67 4.20 16.27
N GLU A 14 16.51 4.93 17.36
CA GLU A 14 16.09 6.33 17.33
C GLU A 14 17.24 7.20 16.79
N THR A 15 16.92 8.14 15.91
CA THR A 15 17.90 9.03 15.25
C THR A 15 17.55 10.49 15.52
N ASN A 16 18.55 11.37 15.48
CA ASN A 16 18.37 12.82 15.65
C ASN A 16 18.88 13.58 14.41
N PRO A 17 18.20 13.43 13.24
CA PRO A 17 18.59 14.15 12.03
C PRO A 17 18.37 15.66 12.17
N HIS A 18 19.13 16.45 11.40
CA HIS A 18 18.99 17.91 11.36
C HIS A 18 17.82 18.30 10.45
N LEU A 19 16.61 18.12 10.95
CA LEU A 19 15.39 18.45 10.23
C LEU A 19 15.23 19.97 10.05
N GLY A 20 14.65 20.39 8.92
CA GLY A 20 14.43 21.80 8.58
C GLY A 20 13.52 22.58 9.54
N GLY A 21 12.84 21.90 10.49
CA GLY A 21 11.95 22.49 11.49
C GLY A 21 12.61 22.88 12.82
N GLY A 22 13.88 23.29 12.84
CA GLY A 22 14.61 23.58 14.10
C GLY A 22 13.86 24.52 15.05
N LYS A 23 13.72 24.14 16.34
CA LYS A 23 13.15 24.88 17.50
C LYS A 23 12.48 26.24 17.15
N VAL A 24 11.37 26.22 16.40
CA VAL A 24 10.61 27.43 16.12
C VAL A 24 9.67 27.68 17.30
N THR A 25 10.03 28.67 18.12
CA THR A 25 9.15 29.24 19.13
C THR A 25 8.15 30.16 18.44
N GLY A 26 6.85 29.80 18.51
CA GLY A 26 5.73 30.70 18.21
C GLY A 26 5.40 30.97 16.73
N ASP A 27 4.17 30.62 16.34
CA ASP A 27 3.33 31.31 15.35
C ASP A 27 3.77 31.48 13.88
N LYS A 28 4.53 30.54 13.31
CA LYS A 28 4.58 30.41 11.83
C LYS A 28 4.13 29.03 11.37
N LEU A 29 3.22 29.03 10.38
CA LEU A 29 2.72 27.87 9.65
C LEU A 29 3.86 26.87 9.43
N THR A 30 3.64 25.62 9.86
CA THR A 30 4.53 24.49 9.61
C THR A 30 4.98 24.51 8.15
N SER A 31 6.28 24.74 7.92
CA SER A 31 6.87 24.63 6.59
C SER A 31 6.56 23.25 6.03
N THR A 32 6.14 23.15 4.77
CA THR A 32 5.76 21.91 4.08
C THR A 32 6.87 20.84 4.00
N TYR A 33 8.09 21.16 4.47
CA TYR A 33 9.29 20.33 4.40
C TYR A 33 10.07 20.29 5.73
N ASP A 34 9.38 20.25 6.87
CA ASP A 34 9.98 20.26 8.21
C ASP A 34 10.41 18.88 8.75
N LEU A 35 10.06 17.77 8.07
CA LEU A 35 10.43 16.39 8.41
C LEU A 35 11.63 15.87 7.62
N VAL A 36 12.27 16.70 6.82
CA VAL A 36 13.46 16.34 6.03
C VAL A 36 14.60 17.32 6.27
N GLU A 37 15.83 16.88 5.99
CA GLU A 37 17.00 17.77 6.00
C GLU A 37 16.94 18.69 4.77
N GLN A 38 17.10 20.00 4.98
CA GLN A 38 17.05 20.96 3.87
C GLN A 38 18.28 20.81 2.97
N MET A 39 18.06 20.47 1.70
CA MET A 39 19.09 20.31 0.69
C MET A 39 19.08 21.53 -0.24
N GLN A 40 20.25 22.02 -0.63
CA GLN A 40 20.39 23.17 -1.53
C GLN A 40 20.80 22.72 -2.93
N TYR A 41 20.16 23.31 -3.94
CA TYR A 41 20.39 23.01 -5.34
C TYR A 41 20.57 24.27 -6.15
N LEU A 42 21.47 24.22 -7.13
CA LEU A 42 21.50 25.17 -8.23
C LEU A 42 20.57 24.67 -9.33
N TYR A 43 19.53 25.45 -9.63
CA TYR A 43 18.60 25.16 -10.71
C TYR A 43 18.92 25.96 -11.96
N VAL A 44 18.82 25.30 -13.12
CA VAL A 44 19.00 25.89 -14.44
C VAL A 44 17.82 25.45 -15.30
N ARG A 45 16.92 26.38 -15.63
CA ARG A 45 15.80 26.14 -16.55
C ARG A 45 16.17 26.62 -17.94
N VAL A 46 16.29 25.69 -18.86
CA VAL A 46 16.50 25.94 -20.29
C VAL A 46 15.14 25.94 -20.98
N VAL A 47 14.65 27.12 -21.38
CA VAL A 47 13.30 27.25 -21.93
C VAL A 47 13.30 27.08 -23.44
N LYS A 48 13.93 28.01 -24.16
CA LYS A 48 13.97 28.04 -25.63
C LYS A 48 15.12 28.89 -26.16
N ALA A 49 15.45 28.74 -27.43
CA ALA A 49 16.36 29.62 -28.15
C ALA A 49 15.68 30.24 -29.37
N LYS A 50 16.26 31.32 -29.89
CA LYS A 50 15.85 31.94 -31.15
C LYS A 50 17.06 32.39 -31.96
N ASP A 51 16.86 32.52 -33.26
CA ASP A 51 17.84 33.05 -34.22
C ASP A 51 19.19 32.32 -34.20
N LEU A 52 19.17 30.99 -33.95
CA LEU A 52 20.38 30.17 -33.97
C LEU A 52 20.95 30.08 -35.41
N PRO A 53 22.26 30.31 -35.61
CA PRO A 53 22.88 30.26 -36.93
C PRO A 53 23.01 28.82 -37.43
N ALA A 54 22.62 28.56 -38.67
CA ALA A 54 22.90 27.29 -39.33
C ALA A 54 24.38 27.22 -39.71
N LYS A 55 25.10 26.20 -39.26
CA LYS A 55 26.54 26.01 -39.56
C LYS A 55 26.81 25.02 -40.68
N ASP A 56 25.85 24.15 -41.00
CA ASP A 56 26.04 23.09 -41.97
C ASP A 56 25.90 23.52 -43.44
N VAL A 57 26.67 22.85 -44.30
CA VAL A 57 26.60 22.91 -45.78
C VAL A 57 25.20 22.50 -46.30
N THR A 58 24.41 21.78 -45.49
CA THR A 58 23.03 21.36 -45.79
C THR A 58 21.95 22.33 -45.31
N GLY A 59 22.31 23.38 -44.56
CA GLY A 59 21.37 24.36 -43.99
C GLY A 59 20.51 23.86 -42.82
N SER A 60 20.80 22.66 -42.30
CA SER A 60 20.14 22.04 -41.15
C SER A 60 20.78 22.54 -39.85
N CYS A 61 20.00 22.77 -38.79
CA CYS A 61 20.51 23.00 -37.45
C CYS A 61 19.70 22.14 -36.49
N ASP A 62 20.37 21.24 -35.79
CA ASP A 62 19.83 20.23 -34.91
C ASP A 62 20.15 20.53 -33.43
N PRO A 63 19.73 21.69 -32.89
CA PRO A 63 20.32 22.24 -31.68
C PRO A 63 19.94 21.47 -30.41
N TYR A 64 20.90 21.40 -29.50
CA TYR A 64 20.71 21.00 -28.11
C TYR A 64 21.53 21.89 -27.16
N VAL A 65 21.18 21.85 -25.88
CA VAL A 65 21.86 22.64 -24.83
C VAL A 65 22.58 21.69 -23.87
N GLU A 66 23.83 22.00 -23.60
CA GLU A 66 24.68 21.36 -22.61
C GLU A 66 24.89 22.30 -21.43
N VAL A 67 24.36 21.93 -20.27
CA VAL A 67 24.58 22.62 -19.00
C VAL A 67 25.72 21.93 -18.26
N LYS A 68 26.81 22.65 -18.04
CA LYS A 68 28.06 22.14 -17.46
C LYS A 68 28.43 22.93 -16.20
N LEU A 69 28.71 22.19 -15.13
CA LEU A 69 29.11 22.73 -13.83
C LEU A 69 30.27 21.90 -13.28
N GLY A 70 31.50 22.38 -13.45
CA GLY A 70 32.70 21.59 -13.14
C GLY A 70 32.74 20.28 -13.94
N ASN A 71 32.69 19.15 -13.23
CA ASN A 71 32.69 17.81 -13.81
C ASN A 71 31.30 17.29 -14.20
N TYR A 72 30.24 17.98 -13.77
CA TYR A 72 28.86 17.59 -14.09
C TYR A 72 28.43 18.17 -15.42
N LYS A 73 27.82 17.34 -16.27
CA LYS A 73 27.29 17.72 -17.57
C LYS A 73 25.90 17.11 -17.77
N GLY A 74 24.91 17.96 -18.00
CA GLY A 74 23.56 17.56 -18.40
C GLY A 74 23.27 18.11 -19.80
N THR A 75 22.57 17.34 -20.64
CA THR A 75 22.19 17.77 -21.98
C THR A 75 20.68 17.70 -22.18
N THR A 76 20.14 18.60 -23.00
CA THR A 76 18.75 18.53 -23.46
C THR A 76 18.60 17.56 -24.63
N ARG A 77 17.35 17.24 -25.00
CA ARG A 77 17.07 16.57 -26.28
C ARG A 77 17.43 17.52 -27.43
N HIS A 78 17.93 16.99 -28.54
CA HIS A 78 18.13 17.75 -29.77
C HIS A 78 16.81 17.82 -30.56
N PHE A 79 16.63 18.88 -31.35
CA PHE A 79 15.53 19.02 -32.29
C PHE A 79 16.07 19.08 -33.70
N GLU A 80 15.59 18.26 -34.62
CA GLU A 80 16.03 18.31 -36.01
C GLU A 80 15.52 19.58 -36.73
N LYS A 81 16.40 20.25 -37.48
CA LYS A 81 16.10 21.38 -38.39
C LYS A 81 15.30 22.51 -37.75
N LYS A 82 15.63 22.89 -36.51
CA LYS A 82 14.85 23.85 -35.74
C LYS A 82 15.72 24.96 -35.14
N SER A 83 15.82 26.10 -35.83
CA SER A 83 16.55 27.29 -35.38
C SER A 83 15.92 28.01 -34.17
N ASN A 84 14.67 27.71 -33.86
CA ASN A 84 13.92 28.24 -32.71
C ASN A 84 13.40 27.09 -31.82
N PRO A 85 14.29 26.32 -31.17
CA PRO A 85 13.93 25.16 -30.37
C PRO A 85 13.31 25.55 -29.03
N GLU A 86 12.40 24.73 -28.51
CA GLU A 86 11.79 24.90 -27.17
C GLU A 86 11.99 23.61 -26.38
N TRP A 87 12.84 23.63 -25.35
CA TRP A 87 13.19 22.45 -24.56
C TRP A 87 12.38 22.33 -23.27
N ASN A 88 12.11 23.45 -22.59
CA ASN A 88 11.43 23.48 -21.28
C ASN A 88 11.99 22.47 -20.26
N GLN A 89 13.31 22.37 -20.16
CA GLN A 89 13.99 21.39 -19.31
C GLN A 89 14.69 22.08 -18.13
N VAL A 90 14.56 21.50 -16.93
CA VAL A 90 15.22 21.98 -15.72
C VAL A 90 16.35 21.02 -15.34
N PHE A 91 17.47 21.58 -14.89
CA PHE A 91 18.61 20.87 -14.33
C PHE A 91 18.80 21.33 -12.88
N ALA A 92 19.13 20.41 -11.98
CA ALA A 92 19.37 20.62 -10.57
C ALA A 92 20.72 20.02 -10.17
N PHE A 93 21.64 20.87 -9.72
CA PHE A 93 22.96 20.47 -9.25
C PHE A 93 23.00 20.59 -7.73
N SER A 94 23.29 19.49 -7.04
CA SER A 94 23.38 19.51 -5.57
C SER A 94 24.54 20.40 -5.12
N LYS A 95 24.27 21.39 -4.26
CA LYS A 95 25.25 22.35 -3.78
C LYS A 95 26.45 21.69 -3.09
N GLU A 96 26.23 20.60 -2.36
CA GLU A 96 27.29 19.85 -1.68
C GLU A 96 28.36 19.30 -2.64
N ARG A 97 28.03 19.17 -3.92
CA ARG A 97 28.90 18.62 -4.97
C ARG A 97 29.46 19.71 -5.90
N ILE A 98 29.06 20.96 -5.73
CA ILE A 98 29.54 22.06 -6.58
C ILE A 98 30.94 22.45 -6.12
N GLN A 99 31.93 22.17 -6.99
CA GLN A 99 33.33 22.55 -6.78
C GLN A 99 33.79 23.70 -7.69
N ALA A 100 32.94 24.10 -8.65
CA ALA A 100 33.23 25.17 -9.60
C ALA A 100 32.58 26.49 -9.16
N SER A 101 33.17 27.63 -9.56
CA SER A 101 32.61 28.97 -9.33
C SER A 101 31.75 29.50 -10.49
N MET A 102 31.77 28.81 -11.63
CA MET A 102 31.11 29.23 -12.87
C MET A 102 30.22 28.13 -13.43
N LEU A 103 29.03 28.50 -13.88
CA LEU A 103 28.10 27.66 -14.64
C LEU A 103 28.24 27.98 -16.13
N GLU A 104 28.48 26.96 -16.97
CA GLU A 104 28.54 27.11 -18.43
C GLU A 104 27.29 26.48 -19.08
N VAL A 105 26.57 27.25 -19.90
CA VAL A 105 25.43 26.76 -20.70
C VAL A 105 25.79 26.88 -22.18
N ASN A 106 26.12 25.76 -22.81
CA ASN A 106 26.62 25.70 -24.19
C ASN A 106 25.49 25.24 -25.13
N VAL A 107 25.23 25.98 -26.19
CA VAL A 107 24.36 25.58 -27.31
C VAL A 107 25.23 24.90 -28.37
N LYS A 108 24.84 23.71 -28.79
CA LYS A 108 25.57 22.91 -29.79
C LYS A 108 24.62 22.40 -30.86
N ASP A 109 25.16 22.21 -32.06
CA ASP A 109 24.52 21.51 -33.15
C ASP A 109 24.90 20.03 -33.08
N LYS A 110 23.96 19.13 -33.36
CA LYS A 110 24.22 17.69 -33.28
C LYS A 110 24.54 17.14 -34.66
N ASP A 111 25.77 16.67 -34.83
CA ASP A 111 26.29 16.20 -36.12
C ASP A 111 26.73 14.74 -36.10
N PHE A 112 26.79 14.13 -37.29
CA PHE A 112 27.20 12.73 -37.45
C PHE A 112 28.65 12.45 -37.04
N VAL A 113 29.55 13.45 -37.15
CA VAL A 113 31.00 13.27 -36.91
C VAL A 113 31.43 13.94 -35.60
N LYS A 114 31.02 15.19 -35.39
CA LYS A 114 31.37 15.95 -34.18
C LYS A 114 30.42 17.13 -34.03
N ASP A 115 29.73 17.17 -32.89
CA ASP A 115 28.83 18.27 -32.55
C ASP A 115 29.52 19.65 -32.62
N ASP A 116 28.95 20.55 -33.42
CA ASP A 116 29.45 21.90 -33.61
C ASP A 116 29.01 22.86 -32.49
N PHE A 117 29.94 23.67 -32.00
CA PHE A 117 29.63 24.66 -30.97
C PHE A 117 28.94 25.87 -31.59
N ILE A 118 27.71 26.19 -31.15
CA ILE A 118 26.95 27.35 -31.64
C ILE A 118 27.27 28.59 -30.80
N GLY A 119 27.26 28.48 -29.47
CA GLY A 119 27.54 29.60 -28.56
C GLY A 119 27.35 29.22 -27.09
N ARG A 120 27.67 30.11 -26.15
CA ARG A 120 27.51 29.86 -24.70
C ARG A 120 26.96 31.06 -23.92
N VAL A 121 26.49 30.77 -22.71
CA VAL A 121 26.20 31.73 -21.63
C VAL A 121 26.91 31.25 -20.37
N VAL A 122 27.55 32.15 -19.63
CA VAL A 122 28.28 31.84 -18.39
C VAL A 122 27.71 32.64 -17.22
N PHE A 123 27.55 32.01 -16.05
CA PHE A 123 27.08 32.66 -14.83
C PHE A 123 28.09 32.47 -13.68
N ASP A 124 28.41 33.54 -12.96
CA ASP A 124 29.11 33.45 -11.66
C ASP A 124 28.11 32.99 -10.60
N LEU A 125 28.44 31.91 -9.89
CA LEU A 125 27.56 31.34 -8.88
C LEU A 125 27.30 32.27 -7.69
N ASN A 126 28.16 33.26 -7.43
CA ASN A 126 28.00 34.24 -6.36
C ASN A 126 26.89 35.25 -6.65
N GLU A 127 26.57 35.48 -7.92
CA GLU A 127 25.55 36.43 -8.37
C GLU A 127 24.16 35.79 -8.52
N ILE A 128 24.08 34.47 -8.34
CA ILE A 128 22.84 33.73 -8.56
C ILE A 128 21.85 34.00 -7.42
N PRO A 129 20.62 34.44 -7.72
CA PRO A 129 19.62 34.75 -6.71
C PRO A 129 19.19 33.47 -5.97
N LYS A 130 18.89 33.62 -4.68
CA LYS A 130 18.27 32.57 -3.87
C LYS A 130 16.75 32.68 -3.95
N ARG A 131 16.08 31.54 -4.07
CA ARG A 131 14.64 31.38 -4.01
C ARG A 131 14.30 30.34 -2.95
N VAL A 132 13.39 30.67 -2.05
CA VAL A 132 12.83 29.69 -1.11
C VAL A 132 11.31 29.80 -1.19
N PRO A 133 10.57 28.70 -1.46
CA PRO A 133 9.11 28.74 -1.39
C PRO A 133 8.64 29.40 -0.08
N PRO A 134 7.68 30.34 -0.12
CA PRO A 134 6.68 30.54 -1.17
C PRO A 134 7.05 31.58 -2.26
N ASP A 135 8.31 31.99 -2.38
CA ASP A 135 8.70 32.99 -3.39
C ASP A 135 8.30 32.59 -4.82
N SER A 136 7.78 33.57 -5.58
CA SER A 136 7.35 33.37 -6.98
C SER A 136 8.50 32.84 -7.86
N PRO A 137 8.20 32.00 -8.87
CA PRO A 137 9.23 31.49 -9.77
C PRO A 137 9.97 32.63 -10.48
N LEU A 138 11.29 32.50 -10.61
CA LEU A 138 12.12 33.47 -11.33
C LEU A 138 11.70 33.49 -12.81
N ALA A 139 11.37 34.67 -13.34
CA ALA A 139 11.02 34.83 -14.74
C ALA A 139 12.24 34.50 -15.63
N PRO A 140 12.11 33.62 -16.63
CA PRO A 140 13.17 33.37 -17.60
C PRO A 140 13.53 34.65 -18.38
N GLN A 141 14.81 34.85 -18.63
CA GLN A 141 15.35 36.00 -19.35
C GLN A 141 16.10 35.56 -20.60
N TRP A 142 16.16 36.44 -21.60
CA TRP A 142 16.93 36.23 -22.82
C TRP A 142 18.40 36.61 -22.61
N TYR A 143 19.28 35.69 -22.91
CA TYR A 143 20.73 35.87 -22.89
C TYR A 143 21.27 35.75 -24.31
N ARG A 144 22.14 36.68 -24.70
CA ARG A 144 22.78 36.64 -26.00
C ARG A 144 23.95 35.66 -25.96
N LEU A 145 24.10 34.85 -27.02
CA LEU A 145 25.17 33.85 -27.08
C LEU A 145 26.54 34.50 -27.33
N GLU A 146 27.57 33.93 -26.71
CA GLU A 146 28.97 34.34 -26.88
C GLU A 146 29.82 33.21 -27.45
N ASP A 147 30.87 33.55 -28.21
CA ASP A 147 31.90 32.62 -28.65
C ASP A 147 32.89 32.31 -27.51
N ARG A 148 33.80 31.36 -27.72
CA ARG A 148 34.87 30.99 -26.77
C ARG A 148 35.80 32.15 -26.41
N LYS A 149 35.88 33.18 -27.26
CA LYS A 149 36.64 34.42 -27.04
C LYS A 149 35.81 35.54 -26.39
N ASN A 150 34.58 35.27 -25.99
CA ASN A 150 33.60 36.22 -25.44
C ASN A 150 33.12 37.29 -26.44
N ASP A 151 33.23 37.01 -27.74
CA ASP A 151 32.62 37.84 -28.79
C ASP A 151 31.13 37.50 -28.93
N LYS A 152 30.29 38.53 -29.13
CA LYS A 152 28.83 38.36 -29.28
C LYS A 152 28.50 37.63 -30.59
N LEU A 153 27.70 36.58 -30.50
CA LEU A 153 27.21 35.80 -31.65
C LEU A 153 25.76 36.18 -32.03
N MET A 154 25.33 35.67 -33.19
CA MET A 154 23.91 35.61 -33.57
C MET A 154 23.23 34.49 -32.79
N GLY A 155 22.02 34.77 -32.29
CA GLY A 155 21.23 33.83 -31.50
C GLY A 155 21.11 34.19 -30.02
N GLU A 156 19.94 33.93 -29.46
CA GLU A 156 19.63 34.18 -28.04
C GLU A 156 19.05 32.93 -27.40
N LEU A 157 19.35 32.73 -26.11
CA LEU A 157 18.89 31.61 -25.31
C LEU A 157 18.12 32.12 -24.09
N MET A 158 16.90 31.65 -23.90
CA MET A 158 16.04 32.02 -22.78
C MET A 158 16.24 31.05 -21.61
N LEU A 159 16.77 31.56 -20.50
CA LEU A 159 17.17 30.79 -19.32
C LEU A 159 16.65 31.42 -18.02
N ALA A 160 16.47 30.60 -16.98
CA ALA A 160 16.39 31.05 -15.59
C ALA A 160 17.38 30.25 -14.74
N VAL A 161 18.14 30.92 -13.87
CA VAL A 161 19.12 30.30 -12.98
C VAL A 161 18.90 30.81 -11.56
N TRP A 162 18.77 29.91 -10.59
CA TRP A 162 18.55 30.27 -9.19
C TRP A 162 19.08 29.21 -8.23
N MET A 163 19.40 29.63 -7.02
CA MET A 163 19.68 28.74 -5.89
C MET A 163 18.38 28.45 -5.15
N GLY A 164 17.98 27.18 -5.06
CA GLY A 164 16.76 26.75 -4.40
C GLY A 164 16.97 25.56 -3.46
N THR A 165 15.87 24.97 -3.00
CA THR A 165 15.86 23.76 -2.16
C THR A 165 15.09 22.63 -2.84
N GLN A 166 15.02 21.45 -2.22
CA GLN A 166 14.15 20.37 -2.70
C GLN A 166 12.64 20.68 -2.61
N ALA A 167 12.27 21.76 -1.94
CA ALA A 167 10.88 22.23 -1.85
C ALA A 167 10.45 23.00 -3.12
N ASP A 168 11.38 23.29 -4.04
CA ASP A 168 11.06 23.98 -5.29
C ASP A 168 10.15 23.10 -6.17
N GLU A 169 9.14 23.71 -6.78
CA GLU A 169 8.19 23.04 -7.69
C GLU A 169 8.89 22.37 -8.87
N ALA A 170 10.07 22.87 -9.28
CA ALA A 170 10.85 22.29 -10.35
C ALA A 170 11.65 21.04 -9.93
N PHE A 171 11.81 20.77 -8.62
CA PHE A 171 12.63 19.66 -8.11
C PHE A 171 12.25 18.27 -8.65
N PRO A 172 10.95 17.88 -8.69
CA PRO A 172 10.55 16.54 -9.14
C PRO A 172 10.82 16.29 -10.63
N GLU A 173 10.75 17.33 -11.46
CA GLU A 173 10.89 17.24 -12.93
C GLU A 173 12.32 17.50 -13.41
N ALA A 174 13.16 18.12 -12.57
CA ALA A 174 14.53 18.45 -12.90
C ALA A 174 15.39 17.20 -13.16
N TRP A 175 16.33 17.33 -14.10
CA TRP A 175 17.47 16.43 -14.21
C TRP A 175 18.41 16.68 -13.04
N HIS A 176 18.88 15.63 -12.36
CA HIS A 176 19.76 15.79 -11.21
C HIS A 176 21.19 15.34 -11.50
N SER A 177 22.17 16.05 -10.94
CA SER A 177 23.60 15.78 -11.17
C SER A 177 24.09 14.39 -10.75
N ASP A 178 23.39 13.73 -9.82
CA ASP A 178 23.66 12.35 -9.40
C ASP A 178 23.13 11.29 -10.38
N ALA A 179 22.37 11.70 -11.40
CA ALA A 179 21.93 10.86 -12.50
C ALA A 179 22.84 10.93 -13.74
N ALA A 180 23.99 11.61 -13.64
CA ALA A 180 24.87 11.85 -14.80
C ALA A 180 25.42 10.59 -15.48
N THR A 181 25.41 9.44 -14.79
CA THR A 181 25.86 8.14 -15.32
C THR A 181 24.79 7.41 -16.14
N VAL A 182 23.55 7.89 -16.14
CA VAL A 182 22.43 7.30 -16.90
C VAL A 182 22.33 7.97 -18.27
N SER A 183 22.74 7.24 -19.30
CA SER A 183 22.67 7.69 -20.69
C SER A 183 21.30 7.39 -21.31
N GLY A 184 20.70 8.39 -21.98
CA GLY A 184 19.46 8.23 -22.76
C GLY A 184 18.21 8.80 -22.09
N SER A 185 17.26 9.26 -22.93
CA SER A 185 16.00 9.88 -22.48
C SER A 185 15.14 8.96 -21.62
N ASP A 186 15.17 7.65 -21.92
CA ASP A 186 14.30 6.65 -21.29
C ASP A 186 14.82 6.26 -19.90
N GLY A 187 16.14 6.28 -19.70
CA GLY A 187 16.75 6.10 -18.38
C GLY A 187 16.40 7.23 -17.42
N LEU A 188 16.33 8.48 -17.92
CA LEU A 188 15.98 9.65 -17.11
C LEU A 188 14.52 9.66 -16.66
N ALA A 189 13.59 9.13 -17.47
CA ALA A 189 12.20 8.96 -17.03
C ALA A 189 12.10 7.97 -15.86
N ASN A 190 12.90 6.90 -15.89
CA ASN A 190 12.89 5.81 -14.92
C ASN A 190 13.51 6.15 -13.54
N ILE A 191 14.09 7.33 -13.36
CA ILE A 191 14.72 7.75 -12.09
C ILE A 191 13.96 8.83 -11.33
N ARG A 192 12.90 9.42 -11.92
CA ARG A 192 12.17 10.56 -11.32
C ARG A 192 11.31 10.15 -10.12
N SER A 193 11.13 11.06 -9.17
CA SER A 193 10.10 10.89 -8.16
C SER A 193 8.71 11.03 -8.78
N LYS A 194 7.71 10.34 -8.21
CA LYS A 194 6.34 10.43 -8.70
C LYS A 194 5.32 10.07 -7.62
N VAL A 195 4.22 10.82 -7.63
CA VAL A 195 3.00 10.49 -6.91
C VAL A 195 2.03 9.84 -7.90
N TYR A 196 1.54 8.66 -7.56
CA TYR A 196 0.52 7.93 -8.31
C TYR A 196 -0.77 7.85 -7.51
N LEU A 197 -1.89 7.77 -8.22
CA LEU A 197 -3.19 7.55 -7.63
C LEU A 197 -3.71 6.18 -8.10
N SER A 198 -4.11 5.35 -7.14
CA SER A 198 -4.82 4.12 -7.42
C SER A 198 -6.12 4.42 -8.17
N PRO A 199 -6.50 3.60 -9.16
CA PRO A 199 -7.81 3.71 -9.78
C PRO A 199 -8.90 3.52 -8.73
N LYS A 200 -10.02 4.21 -8.91
CA LYS A 200 -11.18 4.02 -8.04
C LYS A 200 -11.91 2.73 -8.43
N LEU A 201 -11.82 1.73 -7.56
CA LEU A 201 -12.35 0.39 -7.80
C LEU A 201 -13.77 0.23 -7.25
N TRP A 202 -14.61 -0.52 -7.97
CA TRP A 202 -15.98 -0.87 -7.63
C TRP A 202 -16.17 -2.39 -7.69
N TYR A 203 -17.03 -2.93 -6.83
CA TYR A 203 -17.59 -4.25 -7.10
C TYR A 203 -18.75 -4.11 -8.08
N LEU A 204 -18.69 -4.81 -9.20
CA LEU A 204 -19.79 -4.94 -10.15
C LEU A 204 -20.52 -6.24 -9.83
N ARG A 205 -21.77 -6.13 -9.37
CA ARG A 205 -22.65 -7.28 -9.15
C ARG A 205 -23.50 -7.51 -10.39
N VAL A 206 -23.40 -8.71 -10.94
CA VAL A 206 -24.19 -9.19 -12.08
C VAL A 206 -25.02 -10.38 -11.61
N ASN A 207 -26.27 -10.13 -11.27
CA ASN A 207 -27.23 -11.19 -10.96
C ASN A 207 -27.87 -11.64 -12.28
N VAL A 208 -27.55 -12.87 -12.69
CA VAL A 208 -28.07 -13.51 -13.90
C VAL A 208 -29.31 -14.29 -13.50
N ILE A 209 -30.49 -13.79 -13.89
CA ILE A 209 -31.78 -14.33 -13.41
C ILE A 209 -32.22 -15.46 -14.33
N GLU A 210 -32.53 -15.14 -15.58
CA GLU A 210 -33.08 -16.07 -16.56
C GLU A 210 -32.79 -15.61 -18.00
N ALA A 211 -33.03 -16.50 -18.96
CA ALA A 211 -33.08 -16.16 -20.37
C ALA A 211 -34.37 -16.68 -21.00
N GLN A 212 -34.81 -16.04 -22.06
CA GLN A 212 -36.04 -16.39 -22.78
C GLN A 212 -35.77 -16.61 -24.27
N ASP A 213 -36.53 -17.56 -24.82
CA ASP A 213 -36.61 -17.87 -26.25
C ASP A 213 -35.23 -18.18 -26.86
N LEU A 214 -34.41 -18.96 -26.14
CA LEU A 214 -33.11 -19.42 -26.66
C LEU A 214 -33.32 -20.33 -27.87
N ILE A 215 -32.56 -20.08 -28.94
CA ILE A 215 -32.56 -20.92 -30.15
C ILE A 215 -31.35 -21.86 -30.11
N PRO A 216 -31.53 -23.17 -29.85
CA PRO A 216 -30.43 -24.13 -29.89
C PRO A 216 -29.83 -24.24 -31.29
N ASN A 217 -28.54 -24.53 -31.38
CA ASN A 217 -27.88 -24.80 -32.67
C ASN A 217 -28.24 -26.18 -33.22
N GLN A 218 -28.57 -27.14 -32.35
CA GLN A 218 -28.96 -28.50 -32.73
C GLN A 218 -30.48 -28.67 -32.61
N PRO A 219 -31.19 -29.02 -33.70
CA PRO A 219 -32.63 -29.25 -33.65
C PRO A 219 -32.97 -30.47 -32.77
N GLY A 220 -34.02 -30.35 -31.94
CA GLY A 220 -34.54 -31.46 -31.12
C GLY A 220 -33.87 -31.67 -29.76
N ARG A 221 -32.84 -30.90 -29.41
CA ARG A 221 -32.17 -30.93 -28.09
C ARG A 221 -32.45 -29.64 -27.30
N PHE A 222 -32.80 -29.78 -26.02
CA PHE A 222 -32.82 -28.63 -25.11
C PHE A 222 -31.39 -28.23 -24.71
N PRO A 223 -31.07 -26.91 -24.69
CA PRO A 223 -29.73 -26.45 -24.43
C PRO A 223 -29.34 -26.69 -22.96
N GLU A 224 -28.12 -27.17 -22.72
CA GLU A 224 -27.49 -27.16 -21.40
C GLU A 224 -26.86 -25.79 -21.15
N ALA A 225 -27.73 -24.79 -21.01
CA ALA A 225 -27.34 -23.40 -21.03
C ALA A 225 -26.61 -22.97 -19.75
N HIS A 226 -25.56 -22.19 -19.93
CA HIS A 226 -24.91 -21.42 -18.88
C HIS A 226 -24.52 -20.03 -19.43
N VAL A 227 -24.26 -19.07 -18.54
CA VAL A 227 -23.89 -17.72 -18.94
C VAL A 227 -22.43 -17.46 -18.58
N LYS A 228 -21.65 -17.05 -19.58
CA LYS A 228 -20.28 -16.56 -19.43
C LYS A 228 -20.28 -15.04 -19.43
N ALA A 229 -19.86 -14.45 -18.34
CA ALA A 229 -19.70 -13.02 -18.15
C ALA A 229 -18.22 -12.65 -18.20
N THR A 230 -17.86 -11.64 -19.00
CA THR A 230 -16.48 -11.19 -19.21
C THR A 230 -16.38 -9.68 -18.99
N LEU A 231 -15.42 -9.27 -18.17
CA LEU A 231 -15.07 -7.86 -17.95
C LEU A 231 -13.54 -7.73 -17.99
N GLY A 232 -13.01 -7.22 -19.09
CA GLY A 232 -11.57 -7.21 -19.34
C GLY A 232 -10.98 -8.61 -19.28
N ASN A 233 -10.02 -8.80 -18.37
CA ASN A 233 -9.36 -10.08 -18.14
C ASN A 233 -10.13 -11.00 -17.17
N GLN A 234 -11.22 -10.54 -16.58
CA GLN A 234 -12.03 -11.35 -15.66
C GLN A 234 -13.10 -12.12 -16.43
N VAL A 235 -13.17 -13.42 -16.22
CA VAL A 235 -14.18 -14.31 -16.81
C VAL A 235 -14.82 -15.13 -15.70
N LEU A 236 -16.12 -14.95 -15.50
CA LEU A 236 -16.93 -15.76 -14.59
C LEU A 236 -18.04 -16.46 -15.35
N ARG A 237 -18.47 -17.62 -14.86
CA ARG A 237 -19.54 -18.41 -15.46
C ARG A 237 -20.55 -18.78 -14.40
N THR A 238 -21.83 -18.76 -14.76
CA THR A 238 -22.87 -19.39 -13.95
C THR A 238 -22.73 -20.90 -13.99
N ARG A 239 -23.40 -21.59 -13.07
CA ARG A 239 -23.66 -23.03 -13.23
C ARG A 239 -24.54 -23.27 -14.46
N ILE A 240 -24.56 -24.53 -14.94
CA ILE A 240 -25.54 -24.95 -15.95
C ILE A 240 -26.94 -24.83 -15.34
N SER A 241 -27.89 -24.33 -16.12
CA SER A 241 -29.30 -24.24 -15.71
C SER A 241 -29.82 -25.62 -15.32
N ALA A 242 -30.47 -25.71 -14.15
CA ALA A 242 -31.17 -26.92 -13.74
C ALA A 242 -32.38 -27.21 -14.65
N ASN A 243 -32.96 -26.15 -15.24
CA ASN A 243 -34.08 -26.25 -16.16
C ASN A 243 -33.55 -26.48 -17.58
N ARG A 244 -33.73 -27.70 -18.10
CA ARG A 244 -33.43 -28.07 -19.48
C ARG A 244 -34.55 -27.61 -20.41
N THR A 245 -34.62 -26.32 -20.65
CA THR A 245 -35.61 -25.69 -21.54
C THR A 245 -34.97 -24.57 -22.35
N ILE A 246 -35.70 -24.02 -23.32
CA ILE A 246 -35.30 -22.81 -24.03
C ILE A 246 -35.45 -21.53 -23.19
N ASN A 247 -36.00 -21.65 -21.97
CA ASN A 247 -36.17 -20.57 -20.98
C ASN A 247 -35.44 -20.92 -19.67
N PRO A 248 -34.10 -21.02 -19.69
CA PRO A 248 -33.33 -21.42 -18.52
C PRO A 248 -33.37 -20.37 -17.40
N MET A 249 -33.24 -20.83 -16.16
CA MET A 249 -33.17 -19.98 -14.96
C MET A 249 -31.94 -20.34 -14.13
N TRP A 250 -31.26 -19.32 -13.61
CA TRP A 250 -30.06 -19.47 -12.77
C TRP A 250 -30.20 -18.75 -11.43
N ASN A 251 -30.63 -17.49 -11.45
CA ASN A 251 -30.64 -16.58 -10.31
C ASN A 251 -29.32 -16.60 -9.52
N GLU A 252 -28.21 -16.39 -10.22
CA GLU A 252 -26.85 -16.49 -9.67
C GLU A 252 -26.11 -15.15 -9.74
N ASP A 253 -25.39 -14.80 -8.68
CA ASP A 253 -24.58 -13.58 -8.58
C ASP A 253 -23.14 -13.83 -9.03
N LEU A 254 -22.72 -13.10 -10.06
CA LEU A 254 -21.32 -12.99 -10.49
C LEU A 254 -20.78 -11.63 -10.05
N MET A 255 -19.64 -11.62 -9.37
CA MET A 255 -19.03 -10.41 -8.78
C MET A 255 -17.69 -10.13 -9.45
N PHE A 256 -17.54 -8.93 -10.00
CA PHE A 256 -16.31 -8.47 -10.66
C PHE A 256 -15.71 -7.26 -9.94
N VAL A 257 -14.44 -6.98 -10.19
CA VAL A 257 -13.83 -5.69 -9.86
C VAL A 257 -13.78 -4.82 -11.11
N ALA A 258 -14.36 -3.62 -11.05
CA ALA A 258 -14.33 -2.63 -12.13
C ALA A 258 -13.55 -1.39 -11.69
N ALA A 259 -12.79 -0.77 -12.59
CA ALA A 259 -12.05 0.46 -12.32
C ALA A 259 -12.62 1.65 -13.09
N GLU A 260 -12.72 2.82 -12.45
CA GLU A 260 -12.93 4.09 -13.14
C GLU A 260 -11.61 4.58 -13.79
N PRO A 261 -11.64 5.12 -15.03
CA PRO A 261 -12.80 5.23 -15.93
C PRO A 261 -13.21 3.86 -16.51
N PHE A 262 -14.51 3.65 -16.68
CA PHE A 262 -15.06 2.38 -17.16
C PHE A 262 -14.91 2.26 -18.68
N GLU A 263 -13.70 1.94 -19.14
CA GLU A 263 -13.35 1.85 -20.56
C GLU A 263 -13.95 0.60 -21.23
N GLU A 264 -14.05 -0.52 -20.51
CA GLU A 264 -14.48 -1.81 -21.05
C GLU A 264 -15.94 -2.14 -20.69
N PRO A 265 -16.76 -2.61 -21.64
CA PRO A 265 -18.13 -3.05 -21.35
C PRO A 265 -18.14 -4.44 -20.69
N LEU A 266 -19.21 -4.73 -19.95
CA LEU A 266 -19.50 -6.10 -19.52
C LEU A 266 -20.07 -6.88 -20.70
N ILE A 267 -19.41 -7.97 -21.08
CA ILE A 267 -19.86 -8.85 -22.16
C ILE A 267 -20.46 -10.11 -21.55
N LEU A 268 -21.70 -10.42 -21.92
CA LEU A 268 -22.40 -11.65 -21.52
C LEU A 268 -22.61 -12.53 -22.76
N SER A 269 -22.37 -13.82 -22.61
CA SER A 269 -22.51 -14.84 -23.64
C SER A 269 -23.31 -15.99 -23.05
N VAL A 270 -24.48 -16.29 -23.62
CA VAL A 270 -25.25 -17.48 -23.28
C VAL A 270 -24.71 -18.63 -24.13
N GLU A 271 -24.22 -19.68 -23.49
CA GLU A 271 -23.49 -20.78 -24.11
C GLU A 271 -24.18 -22.12 -23.80
N ASP A 272 -24.33 -22.96 -24.82
CA ASP A 272 -24.83 -24.34 -24.73
C ASP A 272 -23.67 -25.33 -24.66
N ARG A 273 -23.71 -26.25 -23.69
CA ARG A 273 -22.71 -27.29 -23.55
C ARG A 273 -23.02 -28.48 -24.45
N VAL A 274 -22.36 -28.56 -25.60
CA VAL A 274 -22.70 -29.57 -26.62
C VAL A 274 -21.96 -30.90 -26.42
N GLY A 275 -20.81 -30.92 -25.72
CA GLY A 275 -20.03 -32.12 -25.38
C GLY A 275 -18.80 -31.82 -24.50
N GLY A 276 -17.89 -32.77 -24.30
CA GLY A 276 -16.71 -32.63 -23.43
C GLY A 276 -15.85 -31.40 -23.76
N ASN A 277 -16.00 -30.33 -22.95
CA ASN A 277 -15.36 -29.02 -23.08
C ASN A 277 -15.61 -28.23 -24.37
N LYS A 278 -16.68 -28.54 -25.13
CA LYS A 278 -17.10 -27.73 -26.29
C LYS A 278 -18.39 -26.98 -25.97
N ASP A 279 -18.27 -25.67 -25.84
CA ASP A 279 -19.38 -24.74 -25.60
C ASP A 279 -19.70 -23.96 -26.89
N GLU A 280 -20.98 -23.91 -27.28
CA GLU A 280 -21.45 -23.16 -28.45
C GLU A 280 -22.25 -21.92 -28.02
N VAL A 281 -21.99 -20.78 -28.65
CA VAL A 281 -22.65 -19.52 -28.29
C VAL A 281 -24.05 -19.47 -28.89
N LEU A 282 -25.07 -19.31 -28.04
CA LEU A 282 -26.46 -19.09 -28.42
C LEU A 282 -26.76 -17.60 -28.66
N GLY A 283 -26.12 -16.71 -27.90
CA GLY A 283 -26.24 -15.26 -28.09
C GLY A 283 -25.37 -14.44 -27.14
N LYS A 284 -25.11 -13.17 -27.47
CA LYS A 284 -24.28 -12.25 -26.69
C LYS A 284 -24.96 -10.90 -26.47
N CYS A 285 -24.65 -10.24 -25.35
CA CYS A 285 -24.96 -8.83 -25.17
C CYS A 285 -23.80 -8.09 -24.50
N ALA A 286 -23.63 -6.81 -24.84
CA ALA A 286 -22.62 -5.93 -24.24
C ALA A 286 -23.31 -4.80 -23.47
N ILE A 287 -22.90 -4.58 -22.23
CA ILE A 287 -23.46 -3.56 -21.33
C ILE A 287 -22.35 -2.56 -20.97
N PRO A 288 -22.39 -1.32 -21.48
CA PRO A 288 -21.46 -0.28 -21.08
C PRO A 288 -21.65 0.10 -19.61
N LEU A 289 -20.59 -0.02 -18.81
CA LEU A 289 -20.66 0.19 -17.36
C LEU A 289 -20.93 1.64 -16.96
N GLN A 290 -20.70 2.61 -17.85
CA GLN A 290 -20.99 4.03 -17.61
C GLN A 290 -22.48 4.31 -17.38
N TYR A 291 -23.37 3.45 -17.88
CA TYR A 291 -24.83 3.56 -17.72
C TYR A 291 -25.41 2.59 -16.68
N VAL A 292 -24.56 1.84 -15.97
CA VAL A 292 -24.99 0.91 -14.92
C VAL A 292 -25.28 1.68 -13.64
N ASP A 293 -26.41 1.34 -13.00
CA ASP A 293 -26.86 1.97 -11.77
C ASP A 293 -25.82 1.79 -10.63
N ARG A 294 -25.52 2.89 -9.93
CA ARG A 294 -24.60 2.89 -8.78
C ARG A 294 -25.40 2.75 -7.50
N ARG A 295 -25.22 1.62 -6.81
CA ARG A 295 -25.89 1.33 -5.54
C ARG A 295 -25.05 1.82 -4.36
N LEU A 296 -25.62 2.72 -3.56
CA LEU A 296 -24.97 3.28 -2.37
C LEU A 296 -25.42 2.62 -1.06
N ASP A 297 -26.60 2.01 -1.05
CA ASP A 297 -27.21 1.39 0.12
C ASP A 297 -27.60 -0.08 -0.16
N HIS A 298 -28.37 -0.69 0.74
CA HIS A 298 -28.77 -2.10 0.63
C HIS A 298 -30.07 -2.29 -0.18
N LYS A 299 -30.62 -1.23 -0.79
CA LYS A 299 -31.88 -1.34 -1.54
C LYS A 299 -31.68 -2.14 -2.83
N PRO A 300 -32.68 -2.93 -3.25
CA PRO A 300 -32.59 -3.67 -4.51
C PRO A 300 -32.58 -2.70 -5.69
N VAL A 301 -31.75 -3.01 -6.70
CA VAL A 301 -31.72 -2.30 -7.99
C VAL A 301 -32.72 -2.98 -8.95
N LEU A 302 -33.29 -2.19 -9.85
CA LEU A 302 -34.24 -2.66 -10.86
C LEU A 302 -33.61 -3.73 -11.75
N THR A 303 -34.42 -4.71 -12.14
CA THR A 303 -34.04 -5.75 -13.09
C THR A 303 -34.40 -5.29 -14.51
N ARG A 304 -33.62 -5.70 -15.52
CA ARG A 304 -33.82 -5.28 -16.92
C ARG A 304 -33.62 -6.47 -17.87
N TRP A 305 -34.39 -6.49 -18.95
CA TRP A 305 -34.21 -7.41 -20.07
C TRP A 305 -33.26 -6.82 -21.10
N HIS A 306 -32.34 -7.65 -21.58
CA HIS A 306 -31.37 -7.30 -22.61
C HIS A 306 -31.52 -8.25 -23.80
N ASN A 307 -31.49 -7.72 -25.01
CA ASN A 307 -31.57 -8.53 -26.23
C ASN A 307 -30.22 -9.24 -26.46
N LEU A 308 -30.27 -10.49 -26.90
CA LEU A 308 -29.09 -11.27 -27.28
C LEU A 308 -28.89 -11.19 -28.79
N GLU A 309 -27.69 -10.77 -29.20
CA GLU A 309 -27.25 -10.77 -30.59
C GLU A 309 -26.61 -12.12 -30.94
N ARG A 310 -27.01 -12.71 -32.08
CA ARG A 310 -26.43 -13.95 -32.62
C ARG A 310 -25.53 -13.62 -33.81
N HIS A 311 -24.28 -14.07 -33.76
CA HIS A 311 -23.38 -14.00 -34.93
C HIS A 311 -23.37 -15.36 -35.62
N VAL A 312 -23.99 -15.46 -36.79
CA VAL A 312 -23.90 -16.65 -37.64
C VAL A 312 -22.72 -16.48 -38.59
N VAL A 313 -21.80 -17.44 -38.62
CA VAL A 313 -20.73 -17.48 -39.63
C VAL A 313 -21.20 -18.39 -40.74
N VAL A 314 -21.42 -17.85 -41.94
CA VAL A 314 -21.65 -18.61 -43.17
C VAL A 314 -20.48 -18.32 -44.10
N GLU A 315 -19.80 -19.36 -44.57
CA GLU A 315 -18.79 -19.37 -45.64
C GLU A 315 -17.94 -18.09 -45.80
N GLY A 316 -16.95 -17.90 -44.93
CA GLY A 316 -15.87 -16.94 -45.14
C GLY A 316 -16.19 -15.46 -44.91
N GLU A 317 -17.47 -15.04 -44.92
CA GLU A 317 -17.88 -13.67 -44.62
C GLU A 317 -18.79 -13.60 -43.38
N LYS A 318 -18.37 -12.83 -42.36
CA LYS A 318 -19.16 -12.57 -41.15
C LYS A 318 -20.35 -11.65 -41.47
N LYS A 319 -21.45 -12.16 -42.05
CA LYS A 319 -22.72 -11.41 -42.12
C LYS A 319 -23.41 -11.38 -40.75
N LYS A 320 -23.64 -10.18 -40.22
CA LYS A 320 -24.49 -9.94 -39.04
C LYS A 320 -25.97 -10.09 -39.44
N GLU A 321 -26.55 -11.27 -39.33
CA GLU A 321 -28.02 -11.37 -39.26
C GLU A 321 -28.49 -11.10 -37.82
N ILE A 322 -28.97 -9.89 -37.55
CA ILE A 322 -29.65 -9.57 -36.27
C ILE A 322 -31.09 -10.07 -36.37
N LYS A 323 -31.29 -11.40 -36.24
CA LYS A 323 -32.63 -11.95 -36.01
C LYS A 323 -32.93 -11.85 -34.52
N PHE A 324 -33.79 -10.91 -34.16
CA PHE A 324 -34.33 -10.77 -32.81
C PHE A 324 -35.10 -12.05 -32.44
N ALA A 325 -34.63 -12.80 -31.45
CA ALA A 325 -35.34 -13.97 -30.94
C ALA A 325 -35.13 -14.22 -29.45
N SER A 326 -33.96 -13.94 -28.89
CA SER A 326 -33.64 -14.31 -27.50
C SER A 326 -33.32 -13.09 -26.62
N ARG A 327 -33.65 -13.17 -25.33
CA ARG A 327 -33.35 -12.13 -24.33
C ARG A 327 -32.79 -12.72 -23.04
N ILE A 328 -32.05 -11.93 -22.28
CA ILE A 328 -31.52 -12.26 -20.96
C ILE A 328 -32.00 -11.26 -19.90
N HIS A 329 -32.45 -11.76 -18.77
CA HIS A 329 -32.91 -10.96 -17.62
C HIS A 329 -31.82 -10.82 -16.58
N LEU A 330 -31.48 -9.59 -16.27
CA LEU A 330 -30.33 -9.28 -15.42
C LEU A 330 -30.69 -8.24 -14.36
N ARG A 331 -29.96 -8.30 -13.24
CA ARG A 331 -29.81 -7.17 -12.33
C ARG A 331 -28.32 -6.84 -12.22
N VAL A 332 -27.93 -5.70 -12.78
CA VAL A 332 -26.54 -5.25 -12.84
C VAL A 332 -26.40 -3.95 -12.05
N CYS A 333 -25.44 -3.88 -11.13
CA CYS A 333 -25.17 -2.66 -10.37
C CYS A 333 -23.71 -2.52 -9.94
N LEU A 334 -23.26 -1.27 -9.85
CA LEU A 334 -21.96 -0.88 -9.29
C LEU A 334 -22.12 -0.59 -7.80
N GLU A 335 -21.45 -1.36 -6.96
CA GLU A 335 -21.63 -1.37 -5.51
C GLU A 335 -20.70 -0.35 -4.83
N GLY A 336 -21.21 0.85 -4.59
CA GLY A 336 -20.46 1.94 -3.98
C GLY A 336 -20.40 1.92 -2.45
N GLY A 337 -21.29 1.15 -1.82
CA GLY A 337 -21.35 1.02 -0.36
C GLY A 337 -20.33 0.05 0.23
N TYR A 338 -19.63 -0.73 -0.59
CA TYR A 338 -18.49 -1.54 -0.17
C TYR A 338 -17.18 -0.76 -0.28
N HIS A 339 -16.20 -1.16 0.51
CA HIS A 339 -14.79 -0.88 0.23
C HIS A 339 -14.24 -2.04 -0.62
N VAL A 340 -13.66 -1.74 -1.78
CA VAL A 340 -12.98 -2.74 -2.60
C VAL A 340 -11.58 -2.98 -2.04
N LEU A 341 -11.38 -4.15 -1.45
CA LEU A 341 -10.11 -4.52 -0.84
C LEU A 341 -9.08 -4.90 -1.92
N ASP A 342 -8.06 -4.07 -2.09
CA ASP A 342 -6.79 -4.42 -2.77
C ASP A 342 -5.69 -4.80 -1.76
N GLU A 343 -5.92 -4.53 -0.47
CA GLU A 343 -5.07 -4.86 0.68
C GLU A 343 -5.73 -5.89 1.62
N SER A 344 -4.92 -6.55 2.44
CA SER A 344 -5.43 -7.29 3.59
C SER A 344 -6.01 -6.32 4.62
N THR A 345 -7.15 -6.66 5.22
CA THR A 345 -7.79 -5.85 6.29
C THR A 345 -6.88 -5.62 7.50
N HIS A 346 -5.88 -6.48 7.71
CA HIS A 346 -4.92 -6.34 8.81
C HIS A 346 -3.90 -5.21 8.58
N TYR A 347 -3.49 -5.01 7.33
CA TYR A 347 -2.44 -4.06 6.92
C TYR A 347 -2.97 -2.95 6.01
N SER A 348 -4.29 -2.77 5.98
CA SER A 348 -4.93 -1.85 5.07
C SER A 348 -4.65 -0.39 5.45
N SER A 349 -4.44 0.42 4.41
CA SER A 349 -4.19 1.85 4.50
C SER A 349 -5.46 2.69 4.25
N ASP A 350 -6.54 2.08 3.76
CA ASP A 350 -7.85 2.70 3.55
C ASP A 350 -8.97 1.69 3.80
N LEU A 351 -10.03 2.10 4.49
CA LEU A 351 -11.21 1.25 4.73
C LEU A 351 -12.51 1.96 4.32
N ARG A 352 -12.41 3.08 3.60
CA ARG A 352 -13.56 3.87 3.18
C ARG A 352 -14.35 3.18 2.07
N PRO A 353 -15.68 3.37 2.02
CA PRO A 353 -16.48 2.88 0.90
C PRO A 353 -16.01 3.49 -0.42
N THR A 354 -16.22 2.81 -1.54
CA THR A 354 -15.85 3.31 -2.87
C THR A 354 -16.54 4.63 -3.21
N ALA A 355 -17.81 4.80 -2.81
CA ALA A 355 -18.56 6.00 -3.10
C ALA A 355 -18.17 7.16 -2.18
N LYS A 356 -17.59 8.22 -2.77
CA LYS A 356 -17.21 9.47 -2.08
C LYS A 356 -18.32 10.10 -1.22
N PRO A 357 -19.61 10.13 -1.62
CA PRO A 357 -20.68 10.68 -0.78
C PRO A 357 -20.85 9.98 0.58
N LEU A 358 -20.32 8.77 0.75
CA LEU A 358 -20.36 8.03 2.00
C LEU A 358 -19.11 8.25 2.87
N TRP A 359 -18.15 9.06 2.42
CA TRP A 359 -16.92 9.34 3.15
C TRP A 359 -17.21 10.25 4.35
N LYS A 360 -16.55 9.95 5.46
CA LYS A 360 -16.50 10.84 6.63
C LYS A 360 -15.37 11.85 6.44
N SER A 361 -15.40 12.95 7.20
CA SER A 361 -14.28 13.88 7.28
C SER A 361 -13.01 13.17 7.76
N HIS A 362 -11.85 13.62 7.27
CA HIS A 362 -10.57 13.13 7.76
C HIS A 362 -10.39 13.48 9.25
N ILE A 363 -9.68 12.63 9.97
CA ILE A 363 -9.39 12.79 11.41
C ILE A 363 -8.03 13.44 11.67
N GLY A 364 -7.21 13.60 10.63
CA GLY A 364 -5.85 14.08 10.76
C GLY A 364 -5.04 14.01 9.47
N VAL A 365 -3.76 14.35 9.56
CA VAL A 365 -2.79 14.31 8.47
C VAL A 365 -1.62 13.42 8.88
N LEU A 366 -1.21 12.54 7.96
CA LEU A 366 0.00 11.74 8.08
C LEU A 366 1.08 12.38 7.23
N GLU A 367 2.26 12.56 7.82
CA GLU A 367 3.42 13.14 7.16
C GLU A 367 4.60 12.17 7.27
N LEU A 368 5.27 11.94 6.14
CA LEU A 368 6.42 11.04 6.00
C LEU A 368 7.57 11.81 5.37
N GLY A 369 8.68 11.93 6.10
CA GLY A 369 10.00 12.26 5.55
C GLY A 369 10.78 10.97 5.26
N ILE A 370 11.12 10.74 4.00
CA ILE A 370 12.02 9.68 3.57
C ILE A 370 13.42 10.29 3.46
N LEU A 371 14.25 10.08 4.49
CA LEU A 371 15.53 10.78 4.64
C LEU A 371 16.62 10.14 3.78
N ASN A 372 17.09 8.97 4.19
CA ASN A 372 18.19 8.25 3.55
C ASN A 372 18.11 6.76 3.88
N ALA A 373 18.96 5.96 3.24
CA ALA A 373 19.28 4.61 3.70
C ALA A 373 20.79 4.48 3.93
N GLN A 374 21.17 3.55 4.79
CA GLN A 374 22.56 3.28 5.15
C GLN A 374 22.87 1.79 5.07
N GLY A 375 24.10 1.48 4.67
CA GLY A 375 24.61 0.10 4.61
C GLY A 375 23.82 -0.79 3.66
N LEU A 376 23.32 -0.25 2.54
CA LEU A 376 22.67 -1.08 1.52
C LEU A 376 23.69 -2.06 0.94
N MET A 377 23.30 -3.31 0.76
CA MET A 377 24.17 -4.30 0.14
C MET A 377 24.18 -4.17 -1.39
N PRO A 378 25.28 -4.60 -2.05
CA PRO A 378 25.32 -4.73 -3.50
C PRO A 378 24.20 -5.62 -4.04
N MET A 379 23.39 -5.07 -4.94
CA MET A 379 22.26 -5.76 -5.56
C MET A 379 22.58 -6.29 -6.96
N LYS A 380 23.55 -5.66 -7.64
CA LYS A 380 24.03 -6.07 -8.96
C LYS A 380 25.52 -5.81 -9.12
N THR A 381 26.14 -6.46 -10.08
CA THR A 381 27.55 -6.27 -10.44
C THR A 381 27.64 -5.54 -11.77
N LYS A 382 28.40 -4.46 -11.82
CA LYS A 382 28.68 -3.68 -13.03
C LYS A 382 30.19 -3.47 -13.10
N ASP A 383 30.81 -3.88 -14.20
CA ASP A 383 32.27 -3.77 -14.41
C ASP A 383 33.11 -4.38 -13.28
N GLY A 384 32.65 -5.51 -12.71
CA GLY A 384 33.28 -6.17 -11.56
C GLY A 384 33.04 -5.49 -10.21
N ARG A 385 32.35 -4.35 -10.17
CA ARG A 385 32.01 -3.60 -8.95
C ARG A 385 30.55 -3.86 -8.57
N GLY A 386 30.30 -4.09 -7.27
CA GLY A 386 28.95 -4.11 -6.74
C GLY A 386 28.30 -2.72 -6.81
N THR A 387 27.06 -2.62 -7.27
CA THR A 387 26.31 -1.36 -7.37
C THR A 387 24.88 -1.54 -6.85
N THR A 388 24.22 -0.43 -6.51
CA THR A 388 22.82 -0.39 -6.07
C THR A 388 22.20 0.93 -6.49
N ASP A 389 21.09 0.85 -7.21
CA ASP A 389 20.31 1.98 -7.70
C ASP A 389 19.00 2.04 -6.92
N ALA A 390 19.05 2.63 -5.72
CA ALA A 390 17.98 2.52 -4.75
C ALA A 390 16.85 3.55 -4.96
N TYR A 391 15.61 3.12 -4.80
CA TYR A 391 14.45 3.99 -4.63
C TYR A 391 13.46 3.42 -3.61
N CYS A 392 12.61 4.28 -3.07
CA CYS A 392 11.58 3.91 -2.10
C CYS A 392 10.19 4.03 -2.71
N VAL A 393 9.28 3.16 -2.27
CA VAL A 393 7.85 3.25 -2.56
C VAL A 393 7.09 3.33 -1.25
N ALA A 394 6.27 4.36 -1.06
CA ALA A 394 5.36 4.47 0.07
C ALA A 394 3.90 4.36 -0.42
N LYS A 395 3.10 3.57 0.29
CA LYS A 395 1.66 3.43 0.04
C LYS A 395 0.89 3.85 1.29
N TYR A 396 -0.05 4.79 1.11
CA TYR A 396 -1.09 5.06 2.08
C TYR A 396 -2.35 5.60 1.39
N GLY A 397 -3.51 5.01 1.70
CA GLY A 397 -4.75 5.36 1.04
C GLY A 397 -4.73 4.99 -0.44
N GLN A 398 -5.31 5.87 -1.26
CA GLN A 398 -5.25 5.76 -2.72
C GLN A 398 -3.94 6.31 -3.32
N LYS A 399 -3.06 6.92 -2.52
CA LYS A 399 -1.87 7.61 -2.99
C LYS A 399 -0.63 6.74 -2.80
N TRP A 400 0.04 6.46 -3.90
CA TRP A 400 1.33 5.80 -3.95
C TRP A 400 2.40 6.82 -4.28
N ILE A 401 3.58 6.59 -3.73
CA ILE A 401 4.69 7.53 -3.87
C ILE A 401 5.92 6.72 -4.20
N ARG A 402 6.67 7.19 -5.17
CA ARG A 402 7.98 6.68 -5.54
C ARG A 402 8.98 7.81 -5.39
N THR A 403 10.04 7.60 -4.63
CA THR A 403 11.14 8.56 -4.56
C THR A 403 11.98 8.48 -5.83
N ARG A 404 12.87 9.45 -6.03
CA ARG A 404 13.83 9.36 -7.11
C ARG A 404 14.79 8.18 -6.91
N THR A 405 15.31 7.63 -8.00
CA THR A 405 16.37 6.63 -7.92
C THR A 405 17.71 7.32 -7.70
N ILE A 406 18.43 6.90 -6.66
CA ILE A 406 19.82 7.28 -6.42
C ILE A 406 20.70 6.15 -6.95
N ILE A 407 21.53 6.44 -7.94
CA ILE A 407 22.32 5.47 -8.69
C ILE A 407 23.66 5.22 -8.00
N ASP A 408 24.16 3.99 -8.09
CA ASP A 408 25.48 3.55 -7.59
C ASP A 408 25.80 4.04 -6.17
N SER A 409 24.85 3.86 -5.24
CA SER A 409 25.02 4.30 -3.86
C SER A 409 24.52 3.29 -2.83
N PHE A 410 25.38 2.97 -1.87
CA PHE A 410 25.01 2.20 -0.67
C PHE A 410 24.49 3.07 0.49
N THR A 411 24.51 4.39 0.31
CA THR A 411 24.04 5.38 1.29
C THR A 411 23.17 6.45 0.62
N PRO A 412 22.08 6.06 -0.07
CA PRO A 412 21.26 6.99 -0.84
C PRO A 412 20.58 8.01 0.08
N LYS A 413 20.58 9.29 -0.31
CA LYS A 413 19.86 10.37 0.38
C LYS A 413 18.74 10.87 -0.52
N TRP A 414 17.50 10.73 -0.08
CA TRP A 414 16.32 11.21 -0.82
C TRP A 414 15.84 12.56 -0.29
N ASN A 415 15.69 12.68 1.04
CA ASN A 415 15.15 13.87 1.72
C ASN A 415 13.85 14.39 1.09
N GLU A 416 12.93 13.47 0.79
CA GLU A 416 11.62 13.77 0.21
C GLU A 416 10.52 13.67 1.27
N GLN A 417 9.62 14.66 1.33
CA GLN A 417 8.50 14.71 2.28
C GLN A 417 7.16 14.59 1.57
N TYR A 418 6.26 13.83 2.18
CA TYR A 418 4.94 13.55 1.63
C TYR A 418 3.84 13.56 2.69
N THR A 419 2.65 13.96 2.28
CA THR A 419 1.48 14.08 3.17
C THR A 419 0.26 13.32 2.64
N TRP A 420 -0.56 12.83 3.57
CA TRP A 420 -1.82 12.14 3.31
C TRP A 420 -2.89 12.54 4.32
N GLU A 421 -4.15 12.54 3.88
CA GLU A 421 -5.29 12.62 4.77
C GLU A 421 -5.58 11.26 5.43
N VAL A 422 -5.75 11.25 6.74
CA VAL A 422 -6.06 10.05 7.52
C VAL A 422 -7.53 10.04 7.89
N PHE A 423 -8.20 8.92 7.63
CA PHE A 423 -9.64 8.75 7.93
C PHE A 423 -9.92 7.76 9.05
N ASP A 424 -8.93 6.93 9.40
CA ASP A 424 -9.05 5.91 10.44
C ASP A 424 -7.69 5.69 11.11
N PRO A 425 -7.59 5.77 12.46
CA PRO A 425 -6.30 5.67 13.13
C PRO A 425 -5.73 4.25 13.08
N CYS A 426 -6.54 3.23 12.78
CA CYS A 426 -6.10 1.84 12.74
C CYS A 426 -5.45 1.45 11.40
N THR A 427 -5.29 2.39 10.48
CA THR A 427 -4.65 2.16 9.17
C THR A 427 -3.12 2.01 9.28
N VAL A 428 -2.51 1.43 8.25
CA VAL A 428 -1.08 1.12 8.21
C VAL A 428 -0.41 1.83 7.02
N LEU A 429 0.67 2.54 7.29
CA LEU A 429 1.59 3.06 6.27
C LEU A 429 2.60 1.97 5.90
N THR A 430 2.75 1.70 4.61
CA THR A 430 3.72 0.72 4.10
C THR A 430 4.79 1.41 3.26
N ILE A 431 6.07 1.15 3.54
CA ILE A 431 7.23 1.66 2.80
C ILE A 431 8.10 0.49 2.35
N GLY A 432 8.37 0.37 1.06
CA GLY A 432 9.30 -0.60 0.47
C GLY A 432 10.52 0.08 -0.13
N VAL A 433 11.65 -0.60 -0.14
CA VAL A 433 12.90 -0.15 -0.77
C VAL A 433 13.31 -1.16 -1.84
N TYR A 434 13.73 -0.66 -3.00
CA TYR A 434 13.99 -1.46 -4.20
C TYR A 434 15.26 -1.00 -4.91
N ASP A 435 15.92 -1.93 -5.60
CA ASP A 435 16.93 -1.65 -6.63
C ASP A 435 16.25 -1.53 -8.00
N ASN A 436 16.52 -0.44 -8.70
CA ASN A 436 16.05 -0.20 -10.06
C ASN A 436 16.91 -0.98 -11.05
N CYS A 437 16.37 -2.06 -11.59
CA CYS A 437 17.08 -2.92 -12.52
C CYS A 437 16.88 -2.52 -14.00
N HIS A 438 16.18 -1.42 -14.27
CA HIS A 438 15.81 -0.98 -15.63
C HIS A 438 16.66 0.14 -16.22
N LEU A 439 17.69 0.60 -15.52
CA LEU A 439 18.49 1.75 -15.95
C LEU A 439 19.58 1.41 -16.97
N HIS A 440 19.96 0.14 -17.08
CA HIS A 440 21.06 -0.30 -17.91
C HIS A 440 20.58 -1.36 -18.90
N ASN A 441 20.69 -1.08 -20.20
CA ASN A 441 20.31 -1.99 -21.30
C ASN A 441 21.21 -3.24 -21.43
N GLY A 442 22.06 -3.53 -20.43
CA GLY A 442 23.19 -4.45 -20.51
C GLY A 442 22.88 -5.93 -20.30
N ASP A 443 21.90 -6.29 -19.47
CA ASP A 443 21.61 -7.70 -19.20
C ASP A 443 20.17 -8.04 -19.59
N LYS A 444 20.00 -8.49 -20.84
CA LYS A 444 18.81 -9.23 -21.27
C LYS A 444 18.83 -10.61 -20.63
N ALA A 445 18.63 -10.68 -19.31
CA ALA A 445 18.24 -11.92 -18.66
C ALA A 445 16.94 -12.40 -19.28
N VAL A 446 16.89 -13.69 -19.66
CA VAL A 446 15.72 -14.36 -20.21
C VAL A 446 14.58 -14.25 -19.18
N GLY A 447 13.65 -13.31 -19.38
CA GLY A 447 12.60 -12.97 -18.41
C GLY A 447 12.37 -11.48 -18.15
N GLY A 448 13.23 -10.60 -18.71
CA GLY A 448 13.19 -9.15 -18.47
C GLY A 448 13.76 -8.78 -17.10
N ALA A 449 14.43 -7.63 -17.00
CA ALA A 449 14.86 -7.09 -15.71
C ALA A 449 13.64 -6.89 -14.81
N LYS A 450 13.75 -7.23 -13.52
CA LYS A 450 12.72 -6.99 -12.51
C LYS A 450 13.35 -6.21 -11.37
N ASP A 451 12.63 -5.26 -10.81
CA ASP A 451 13.15 -4.50 -9.66
C ASP A 451 13.35 -5.44 -8.46
N SER A 452 14.55 -5.39 -7.89
CA SER A 452 14.92 -6.28 -6.78
C SER A 452 14.52 -5.66 -5.45
N ARG A 453 13.81 -6.43 -4.62
CA ARG A 453 13.38 -5.99 -3.28
C ARG A 453 14.55 -5.91 -2.30
N ILE A 454 14.71 -4.77 -1.62
CA ILE A 454 15.71 -4.55 -0.57
C ILE A 454 15.06 -4.68 0.82
N GLY A 455 13.80 -4.31 0.98
CA GLY A 455 13.09 -4.54 2.25
C GLY A 455 11.80 -3.75 2.35
N LYS A 456 11.06 -3.96 3.44
CA LYS A 456 9.77 -3.33 3.70
C LYS A 456 9.56 -3.01 5.18
N VAL A 457 8.95 -1.86 5.45
CA VAL A 457 8.57 -1.35 6.76
C VAL A 457 7.07 -1.08 6.77
N ARG A 458 6.40 -1.42 7.88
CA ARG A 458 4.98 -1.13 8.12
C ARG A 458 4.83 -0.37 9.43
N ILE A 459 4.07 0.72 9.44
CA ILE A 459 3.84 1.57 10.61
C ILE A 459 2.33 1.74 10.80
N ARG A 460 1.78 1.20 11.89
CA ARG A 460 0.36 1.39 12.24
C ARG A 460 0.18 2.73 12.94
N LEU A 461 -0.70 3.58 12.41
CA LEU A 461 -0.90 4.94 12.94
C LEU A 461 -1.44 4.95 14.38
N SER A 462 -2.19 3.92 14.76
CA SER A 462 -2.75 3.81 16.11
C SER A 462 -1.67 3.68 17.20
N THR A 463 -0.45 3.30 16.82
CA THR A 463 0.72 3.17 17.72
C THR A 463 1.54 4.45 17.85
N LEU A 464 1.27 5.48 17.04
CA LEU A 464 1.94 6.78 17.10
C LEU A 464 1.21 7.73 18.06
N GLU A 465 1.97 8.45 18.88
CA GLU A 465 1.49 9.61 19.63
C GLU A 465 1.20 10.76 18.64
N THR A 466 0.12 11.51 18.88
CA THR A 466 -0.26 12.65 18.03
C THR A 466 0.74 13.79 18.15
N ASP A 467 1.04 14.45 17.04
CA ASP A 467 1.94 15.61 16.90
C ASP A 467 3.41 15.34 17.28
N ARG A 468 3.75 14.11 17.69
CA ARG A 468 5.13 13.68 17.90
C ARG A 468 5.78 13.30 16.58
N VAL A 469 6.99 13.81 16.38
CA VAL A 469 7.87 13.41 15.27
C VAL A 469 8.67 12.18 15.71
N TYR A 470 8.54 11.08 14.95
CA TYR A 470 9.30 9.86 15.13
C TYR A 470 10.40 9.77 14.09
N THR A 471 11.66 9.91 14.51
CA THR A 471 12.86 9.77 13.66
C THR A 471 13.59 8.49 14.02
N HIS A 472 13.53 7.49 13.15
CA HIS A 472 14.14 6.18 13.43
C HIS A 472 14.81 5.58 12.19
N SER A 473 15.85 4.79 12.43
CA SER A 473 16.47 3.89 11.46
C SER A 473 15.83 2.50 11.58
N TYR A 474 15.16 2.08 10.51
CA TYR A 474 14.45 0.81 10.39
C TYR A 474 15.31 -0.21 9.62
N PRO A 475 15.56 -1.41 10.17
CA PRO A 475 16.28 -2.45 9.43
C PRO A 475 15.45 -2.95 8.25
N LEU A 476 16.09 -3.04 7.08
CA LEU A 476 15.50 -3.60 5.88
C LEU A 476 15.76 -5.10 5.84
N LEU A 477 14.68 -5.88 5.96
CA LEU A 477 14.75 -7.34 6.04
C LEU A 477 14.08 -7.99 4.84
N VAL A 478 14.77 -8.95 4.25
CA VAL A 478 14.24 -9.78 3.17
C VAL A 478 14.46 -11.24 3.52
N LEU A 479 13.41 -12.03 3.32
CA LEU A 479 13.47 -13.49 3.42
C LEU A 479 13.86 -14.06 2.07
N TYR A 480 14.92 -14.87 2.06
CA TYR A 480 15.40 -15.66 0.92
C TYR A 480 15.30 -17.16 1.23
N PRO A 481 15.44 -18.05 0.23
CA PRO A 481 15.47 -19.50 0.45
C PRO A 481 16.58 -19.95 1.42
N ASN A 482 17.67 -19.19 1.54
CA ASN A 482 18.79 -19.46 2.44
C ASN A 482 18.66 -18.80 3.83
N GLY A 483 17.56 -18.10 4.11
CA GLY A 483 17.30 -17.45 5.40
C GLY A 483 16.94 -15.98 5.29
N VAL A 484 16.75 -15.35 6.44
CA VAL A 484 16.53 -13.90 6.53
C VAL A 484 17.85 -13.15 6.42
N LYS A 485 17.87 -12.09 5.63
CA LYS A 485 19.04 -11.24 5.44
C LYS A 485 18.69 -9.78 5.72
N LYS A 486 19.56 -9.10 6.48
CA LYS A 486 19.54 -7.64 6.62
C LYS A 486 20.17 -7.03 5.38
N MET A 487 19.41 -6.21 4.67
CA MET A 487 19.81 -5.60 3.40
C MET A 487 20.31 -4.16 3.55
N GLY A 488 20.21 -3.60 4.75
CA GLY A 488 20.58 -2.23 5.12
C GLY A 488 19.61 -1.67 6.15
N GLU A 489 19.61 -0.35 6.33
CA GLU A 489 18.66 0.36 7.17
C GLU A 489 18.08 1.59 6.44
N ILE A 490 16.80 1.90 6.63
CA ILE A 490 16.14 3.11 6.09
C ILE A 490 15.81 4.07 7.23
N HIS A 491 16.18 5.33 7.06
CA HIS A 491 15.92 6.40 8.02
C HIS A 491 14.65 7.14 7.62
N LEU A 492 13.66 7.15 8.51
CA LEU A 492 12.35 7.76 8.29
C LEU A 492 12.03 8.75 9.41
N ALA A 493 11.35 9.82 9.04
CA ALA A 493 10.68 10.74 9.95
C ALA A 493 9.16 10.62 9.73
N VAL A 494 8.39 10.31 10.78
CA VAL A 494 6.93 10.14 10.68
C VAL A 494 6.23 11.00 11.72
N ARG A 495 5.22 11.76 11.29
CA ARG A 495 4.35 12.54 12.18
C ARG A 495 2.90 12.26 11.83
N PHE A 496 2.08 12.00 12.83
CA PHE A 496 0.63 11.94 12.69
C PHE A 496 0.00 13.08 13.48
N THR A 497 -0.60 14.03 12.79
CA THR A 497 -1.31 15.16 13.40
C THR A 497 -2.80 14.91 13.38
N CYS A 498 -3.50 15.26 14.46
CA CYS A 498 -4.94 15.01 14.58
C CYS A 498 -5.69 16.35 14.56
N SER A 499 -6.76 16.43 13.76
CA SER A 499 -7.60 17.63 13.70
C SER A 499 -8.54 17.75 14.90
N SER A 500 -9.02 16.61 15.43
CA SER A 500 -9.89 16.56 16.61
C SER A 500 -9.71 15.23 17.36
N LEU A 501 -9.17 15.33 18.57
CA LEU A 501 -9.01 14.18 19.47
C LEU A 501 -10.35 13.46 19.71
N LEU A 502 -11.44 14.20 19.86
CA LEU A 502 -12.77 13.64 20.11
C LEU A 502 -13.31 12.86 18.90
N ASN A 503 -13.15 13.39 17.69
CA ASN A 503 -13.53 12.67 16.46
C ASN A 503 -12.73 11.37 16.31
N MET A 504 -11.42 11.43 16.57
CA MET A 504 -10.54 10.25 16.54
C MET A 504 -10.94 9.20 17.61
N MET A 505 -11.23 9.61 18.85
CA MET A 505 -11.68 8.69 19.90
C MET A 505 -13.03 8.05 19.54
N HIS A 506 -13.94 8.82 18.95
CA HIS A 506 -15.23 8.33 18.49
C HIS A 506 -15.11 7.24 17.40
N MET A 507 -14.05 7.27 16.58
CA MET A 507 -13.81 6.22 15.57
C MET A 507 -13.68 4.81 16.16
N TYR A 508 -13.20 4.67 17.40
CA TYR A 508 -13.10 3.36 18.05
C TYR A 508 -14.46 2.69 18.31
N SER A 509 -15.54 3.48 18.36
CA SER A 509 -16.90 2.94 18.51
C SER A 509 -17.52 2.45 17.19
N HIS A 510 -16.95 2.87 16.06
CA HIS A 510 -17.50 2.63 14.74
C HIS A 510 -16.99 1.33 14.10
N PRO A 511 -17.82 0.69 13.25
CA PRO A 511 -17.40 -0.45 12.45
C PRO A 511 -16.15 -0.12 11.63
N LEU A 512 -15.27 -1.11 11.49
CA LEU A 512 -14.01 -0.97 10.74
C LEU A 512 -14.27 -0.87 9.23
N LEU A 513 -15.19 -1.70 8.71
CA LEU A 513 -15.57 -1.70 7.30
C LEU A 513 -16.88 -0.93 7.07
N PRO A 514 -17.18 -0.54 5.82
CA PRO A 514 -18.47 0.03 5.46
C PRO A 514 -19.64 -0.91 5.74
N LYS A 515 -20.82 -0.35 5.98
CA LYS A 515 -22.03 -1.10 6.39
C LYS A 515 -22.37 -2.28 5.48
N MET A 516 -22.15 -2.16 4.17
CA MET A 516 -22.48 -3.22 3.20
C MET A 516 -21.73 -4.53 3.46
N HIS A 517 -20.49 -4.48 3.94
CA HIS A 517 -19.70 -5.67 4.30
C HIS A 517 -20.34 -6.49 5.43
N TYR A 518 -21.19 -5.87 6.26
CA TYR A 518 -21.90 -6.57 7.35
C TYR A 518 -23.33 -6.94 6.98
N LEU A 519 -24.01 -6.12 6.18
CA LEU A 519 -25.38 -6.38 5.74
C LEU A 519 -25.46 -7.48 4.68
N HIS A 520 -24.48 -7.52 3.78
CA HIS A 520 -24.35 -8.48 2.69
C HIS A 520 -22.89 -8.98 2.64
N PRO A 521 -22.49 -9.85 3.59
CA PRO A 521 -21.11 -10.31 3.68
C PRO A 521 -20.72 -11.13 2.45
N LEU A 522 -19.48 -10.94 2.00
CA LEU A 522 -18.87 -11.76 0.96
C LEU A 522 -18.21 -12.98 1.60
N THR A 523 -18.19 -14.12 0.89
CA THR A 523 -17.46 -15.30 1.39
C THR A 523 -15.96 -15.04 1.36
N VAL A 524 -15.19 -15.77 2.18
CA VAL A 524 -13.72 -15.65 2.22
C VAL A 524 -13.12 -15.90 0.83
N THR A 525 -13.58 -16.94 0.14
CA THR A 525 -13.13 -17.30 -1.21
C THR A 525 -13.44 -16.22 -2.25
N GLN A 526 -14.63 -15.61 -2.19
CA GLN A 526 -14.99 -14.48 -3.05
C GLN A 526 -14.11 -13.26 -2.76
N LEU A 527 -13.88 -12.95 -1.48
CA LEU A 527 -13.06 -11.82 -1.07
C LEU A 527 -11.62 -11.95 -1.56
N ASP A 528 -11.02 -13.14 -1.43
CA ASP A 528 -9.66 -13.41 -1.89
C ASP A 528 -9.54 -13.32 -3.41
N SER A 529 -10.52 -13.87 -4.14
CA SER A 529 -10.58 -13.77 -5.60
C SER A 529 -10.72 -12.31 -6.06
N LEU A 530 -11.65 -11.56 -5.47
CA LEU A 530 -11.88 -10.14 -5.77
C LEU A 530 -10.65 -9.29 -5.44
N ARG A 531 -10.00 -9.54 -4.30
CA ARG A 531 -8.75 -8.83 -3.95
C ARG A 531 -7.65 -9.10 -4.96
N HIS A 532 -7.49 -10.36 -5.39
CA HIS A 532 -6.52 -10.68 -6.44
C HIS A 532 -6.79 -9.89 -7.73
N GLN A 533 -8.05 -9.82 -8.17
CA GLN A 533 -8.43 -9.02 -9.35
C GLN A 533 -8.18 -7.53 -9.14
N ALA A 534 -8.50 -6.98 -7.97
CA ALA A 534 -8.21 -5.59 -7.61
C ALA A 534 -6.71 -5.29 -7.70
N THR A 535 -5.86 -6.16 -7.15
CA THR A 535 -4.39 -6.01 -7.24
C THR A 535 -3.88 -6.07 -8.68
N GLN A 536 -4.39 -6.98 -9.52
CA GLN A 536 -3.98 -7.05 -10.93
C GLN A 536 -4.36 -5.77 -11.70
N ILE A 537 -5.56 -5.20 -11.44
CA ILE A 537 -5.99 -3.94 -12.06
C ILE A 537 -5.10 -2.77 -11.62
N VAL A 538 -4.80 -2.66 -10.32
CA VAL A 538 -3.90 -1.61 -9.79
C VAL A 538 -2.51 -1.74 -10.40
N SER A 539 -1.95 -2.96 -10.43
CA SER A 539 -0.66 -3.26 -11.04
C SER A 539 -0.60 -2.89 -12.53
N MET A 540 -1.65 -3.21 -13.30
CA MET A 540 -1.73 -2.85 -14.71
C MET A 540 -1.84 -1.33 -14.94
N ARG A 541 -2.57 -0.61 -14.09
CA ARG A 541 -2.71 0.86 -14.20
C ARG A 541 -1.40 1.57 -13.84
N LEU A 542 -0.75 1.14 -12.76
CA LEU A 542 0.50 1.74 -12.28
C LEU A 542 1.71 1.43 -13.18
N SER A 543 1.71 0.31 -13.89
CA SER A 543 2.77 -0.05 -14.84
C SER A 543 2.75 0.76 -16.15
N ARG A 544 1.63 1.42 -16.46
CA ARG A 544 1.48 2.33 -17.61
C ARG A 544 1.89 3.77 -17.31
N ALA A 545 2.19 4.07 -16.04
CA ALA A 545 2.63 5.41 -15.64
C ALA A 545 4.13 5.62 -15.97
N GLU A 546 4.56 6.87 -16.02
CA GLU A 546 5.97 7.24 -16.26
C GLU A 546 6.53 8.04 -15.07
N PRO A 547 7.51 7.53 -14.30
CA PRO A 547 8.07 6.17 -14.37
C PRO A 547 7.06 5.07 -14.01
N PRO A 548 7.21 3.85 -14.54
CA PRO A 548 6.29 2.74 -14.27
C PRO A 548 6.54 2.16 -12.87
N LEU A 549 5.45 1.95 -12.12
CA LEU A 549 5.47 1.08 -10.94
C LEU A 549 5.04 -0.31 -11.38
N ARG A 550 6.02 -1.21 -11.49
CA ARG A 550 5.84 -2.54 -12.08
C ARG A 550 5.14 -3.52 -11.15
N LYS A 551 4.72 -4.65 -11.72
CA LYS A 551 3.89 -5.65 -11.05
C LYS A 551 4.54 -6.20 -9.78
N GLU A 552 5.82 -6.52 -9.83
CA GLU A 552 6.59 -7.07 -8.71
C GLU A 552 6.65 -6.12 -7.50
N VAL A 553 6.75 -4.81 -7.76
CA VAL A 553 6.74 -3.76 -6.73
C VAL A 553 5.36 -3.68 -6.09
N VAL A 554 4.31 -3.61 -6.91
CA VAL A 554 2.92 -3.53 -6.43
C VAL A 554 2.54 -4.78 -5.63
N GLU A 555 2.87 -5.98 -6.13
CA GLU A 555 2.55 -7.23 -5.44
C GLU A 555 3.31 -7.39 -4.12
N TYR A 556 4.56 -6.92 -4.04
CA TYR A 556 5.33 -6.93 -2.79
C TYR A 556 4.79 -5.90 -1.78
N MET A 557 4.36 -4.71 -2.22
CA MET A 557 3.73 -3.71 -1.35
C MET A 557 2.38 -4.18 -0.79
N LEU A 558 1.59 -4.89 -1.59
CA LEU A 558 0.23 -5.35 -1.23
C LEU A 558 0.16 -6.72 -0.56
N ASP A 559 1.29 -7.39 -0.37
CA ASP A 559 1.36 -8.71 0.27
C ASP A 559 0.51 -9.79 -0.42
N VAL A 560 0.46 -9.81 -1.75
CA VAL A 560 -0.39 -10.74 -2.51
C VAL A 560 -0.13 -12.21 -2.14
N GLY A 561 1.12 -12.56 -1.86
CA GLY A 561 1.54 -13.90 -1.44
C GLY A 561 1.29 -14.23 0.04
N SER A 562 0.69 -13.34 0.84
CA SER A 562 0.49 -13.59 2.28
C SER A 562 -0.48 -14.73 2.57
N HIS A 563 -1.39 -15.01 1.64
CA HIS A 563 -2.44 -16.04 1.77
C HIS A 563 -1.96 -17.44 1.39
N MET A 564 -0.78 -17.54 0.78
CA MET A 564 -0.16 -18.85 0.53
C MET A 564 0.23 -19.47 1.86
N TRP A 565 -0.06 -20.76 2.01
CA TRP A 565 0.27 -21.48 3.22
C TRP A 565 1.80 -21.58 3.37
N SER A 566 2.28 -21.38 4.60
CA SER A 566 3.70 -21.50 4.97
C SER A 566 3.82 -22.20 6.32
N MET A 567 4.73 -23.17 6.40
CA MET A 567 5.03 -23.91 7.63
C MET A 567 5.58 -22.97 8.72
N ARG A 568 6.51 -22.09 8.34
CA ARG A 568 7.14 -21.09 9.22
C ARG A 568 6.09 -20.17 9.85
N ARG A 569 5.19 -19.61 9.03
CA ARG A 569 4.09 -18.74 9.52
C ARG A 569 3.14 -19.49 10.45
N SER A 570 2.86 -20.76 10.17
CA SER A 570 2.04 -21.62 11.02
C SER A 570 2.68 -21.84 12.40
N LYS A 571 3.99 -22.13 12.44
CA LYS A 571 4.76 -22.23 13.71
C LYS A 571 4.79 -20.90 14.47
N ALA A 572 5.05 -19.79 13.79
CA ALA A 572 5.03 -18.46 14.40
C ALA A 572 3.68 -18.17 15.08
N ASN A 573 2.57 -18.46 14.39
CA ASN A 573 1.23 -18.30 14.96
C ASN A 573 0.98 -19.22 16.16
N PHE A 574 1.47 -20.47 16.13
CA PHE A 574 1.39 -21.39 17.27
C PHE A 574 2.14 -20.86 18.51
N PHE A 575 3.36 -20.37 18.36
CA PHE A 575 4.12 -19.81 19.49
C PHE A 575 3.49 -18.52 20.03
N ARG A 576 2.87 -17.70 19.18
CA ARG A 576 2.09 -16.52 19.60
C ARG A 576 0.92 -16.93 20.50
N ILE A 577 0.20 -17.98 20.15
CA ILE A 577 -0.86 -18.55 21.00
C ILE A 577 -0.28 -18.98 22.36
N MET A 578 0.81 -19.75 22.36
CA MET A 578 1.44 -20.20 23.60
C MET A 578 1.90 -19.00 24.46
N GLY A 579 2.35 -17.92 23.83
CA GLY A 579 2.63 -16.65 24.48
C GLY A 579 1.40 -16.04 25.16
N VAL A 580 0.23 -16.06 24.51
CA VAL A 580 -1.03 -15.62 25.12
C VAL A 580 -1.40 -16.50 26.33
N LEU A 581 -1.31 -17.82 26.17
CA LEU A 581 -1.64 -18.78 27.23
C LEU A 581 -0.65 -18.76 28.40
N SER A 582 0.58 -18.29 28.18
CA SER A 582 1.59 -18.18 29.23
C SER A 582 1.15 -17.31 30.42
N GLY A 583 0.33 -16.28 30.17
CA GLY A 583 -0.27 -15.46 31.22
C GLY A 583 -1.21 -16.27 32.13
N LEU A 584 -2.04 -17.13 31.54
CA LEU A 584 -2.94 -18.02 32.30
C LEU A 584 -2.13 -19.05 33.10
N ILE A 585 -1.06 -19.59 32.51
CA ILE A 585 -0.15 -20.50 33.21
C ILE A 585 0.54 -19.79 34.38
N ALA A 586 0.95 -18.52 34.21
CA ALA A 586 1.55 -17.73 35.28
C ALA A 586 0.56 -17.46 36.43
N VAL A 587 -0.70 -17.15 36.13
CA VAL A 587 -1.77 -17.04 37.13
C VAL A 587 -1.98 -18.36 37.88
N GLY A 588 -2.02 -19.49 37.17
CA GLY A 588 -2.12 -20.81 37.79
C GLY A 588 -0.95 -21.13 38.72
N LYS A 589 0.29 -20.79 38.31
CA LYS A 589 1.47 -20.93 39.16
C LYS A 589 1.44 -20.00 40.37
N TRP A 590 0.99 -18.76 40.21
CA TRP A 590 0.83 -17.82 41.32
C TRP A 590 -0.22 -18.31 42.32
N PHE A 591 -1.34 -18.87 41.83
CA PHE A 591 -2.35 -19.51 42.67
C PHE A 591 -1.78 -20.70 43.44
N ASP A 592 -1.00 -21.57 42.79
CA ASP A 592 -0.29 -22.67 43.45
C ASP A 592 0.69 -22.17 44.55
N GLN A 593 1.38 -21.05 44.32
CA GLN A 593 2.24 -20.44 45.35
C GLN A 593 1.46 -19.94 46.57
N ILE A 594 0.22 -19.45 46.37
CA ILE A 594 -0.68 -19.03 47.45
C ILE A 594 -1.15 -20.24 48.24
N CYS A 595 -1.61 -21.30 47.56
CA CYS A 595 -2.05 -22.55 48.19
C CYS A 595 -0.93 -23.19 49.03
N ASN A 596 0.32 -23.07 48.59
CA ASN A 596 1.49 -23.58 49.29
C ASN A 596 2.11 -22.58 50.28
N TRP A 597 1.45 -21.45 50.58
CA TRP A 597 1.87 -20.46 51.59
C TRP A 597 3.31 -19.93 51.44
N LYS A 598 3.84 -19.85 50.22
CA LYS A 598 5.23 -19.40 50.00
C LYS A 598 5.50 -17.98 50.50
N ASN A 599 4.50 -17.10 50.47
CA ASN A 599 4.56 -15.78 51.08
C ASN A 599 3.34 -15.61 52.01
N PRO A 600 3.53 -15.75 53.34
CA PRO A 600 2.43 -15.82 54.29
C PRO A 600 1.62 -14.52 54.35
N ILE A 601 2.27 -13.35 54.20
CA ILE A 601 1.59 -12.05 54.26
C ILE A 601 0.61 -11.90 53.09
N THR A 602 1.07 -12.17 51.86
CA THR A 602 0.20 -12.10 50.68
C THR A 602 -0.93 -13.12 50.74
N THR A 603 -0.65 -14.32 51.24
CA THR A 603 -1.68 -15.36 51.38
C THR A 603 -2.76 -14.93 52.38
N VAL A 604 -2.39 -14.38 53.54
CA VAL A 604 -3.37 -13.86 54.53
C VAL A 604 -4.22 -12.74 53.93
N LEU A 605 -3.62 -11.78 53.23
CA LEU A 605 -4.37 -10.70 52.56
C LEU A 605 -5.37 -11.22 51.52
N ILE A 606 -4.98 -12.24 50.74
CA ILE A 606 -5.86 -12.86 49.75
C ILE A 606 -7.00 -13.63 50.42
N HIS A 607 -6.75 -14.31 51.55
CA HIS A 607 -7.82 -14.97 52.30
C HIS A 607 -8.82 -13.95 52.87
N ILE A 608 -8.35 -12.83 53.41
CA ILE A 608 -9.22 -11.73 53.86
C ILE A 608 -10.06 -11.20 52.69
N LEU A 609 -9.43 -10.92 51.55
CA LEU A 609 -10.13 -10.49 50.33
C LEU A 609 -11.16 -11.53 49.87
N PHE A 610 -10.80 -12.81 49.87
CA PHE A 610 -11.69 -13.91 49.51
C PHE A 610 -12.91 -13.97 50.43
N ILE A 611 -12.72 -13.87 51.75
CA ILE A 611 -13.81 -13.82 52.72
C ILE A 611 -14.73 -12.63 52.43
N ILE A 612 -14.18 -11.44 52.19
CA ILE A 612 -14.97 -10.24 51.86
C ILE A 612 -15.79 -10.46 50.58
N LEU A 613 -15.19 -11.02 49.52
CA LEU A 613 -15.87 -11.29 48.25
C LEU A 613 -16.94 -12.38 48.35
N VAL A 614 -16.76 -13.36 49.22
CA VAL A 614 -17.77 -14.40 49.49
C VAL A 614 -18.95 -13.83 50.29
N LEU A 615 -18.68 -12.98 51.28
CA LEU A 615 -19.71 -12.33 52.09
C LEU A 615 -20.49 -11.26 51.30
N TYR A 616 -19.82 -10.60 50.34
CA TYR A 616 -20.39 -9.54 49.51
C TYR A 616 -20.11 -9.83 48.02
N PRO A 617 -20.84 -10.76 47.40
CA PRO A 617 -20.63 -11.12 45.99
C PRO A 617 -20.85 -9.95 45.02
N GLU A 618 -21.60 -8.92 45.44
CA GLU A 618 -21.78 -7.68 44.68
C GLU A 618 -20.46 -6.94 44.42
N LEU A 619 -19.44 -7.13 45.27
CA LEU A 619 -18.12 -6.49 45.12
C LEU A 619 -17.19 -7.20 44.13
N ILE A 620 -17.55 -8.39 43.61
CA ILE A 620 -16.68 -9.16 42.70
C ILE A 620 -16.39 -8.39 41.40
N LEU A 621 -17.42 -7.90 40.70
CA LEU A 621 -17.20 -7.16 39.45
C LEU A 621 -16.54 -5.79 39.67
N PRO A 622 -16.95 -4.97 40.65
CA PRO A 622 -16.26 -3.72 40.98
C PRO A 622 -14.77 -3.91 41.26
N THR A 623 -14.41 -4.93 42.07
CA THR A 623 -13.01 -5.20 42.40
C THR A 623 -12.21 -5.65 41.18
N ILE A 624 -12.76 -6.49 40.30
CA ILE A 624 -12.10 -6.87 39.03
C ILE A 624 -11.80 -5.64 38.17
N PHE A 625 -12.79 -4.77 37.94
CA PHE A 625 -12.61 -3.57 37.12
C PHE A 625 -11.64 -2.57 37.76
N LEU A 626 -11.66 -2.43 39.08
CA LEU A 626 -10.69 -1.61 39.82
C LEU A 626 -9.27 -2.15 39.67
N TYR A 627 -9.05 -3.46 39.78
CA TYR A 627 -7.74 -4.07 39.53
C TYR A 627 -7.27 -3.84 38.09
N LEU A 628 -8.15 -3.98 37.08
CA LEU A 628 -7.80 -3.69 35.69
C LEU A 628 -7.41 -2.22 35.49
N PHE A 629 -8.10 -1.29 36.16
CA PHE A 629 -7.74 0.13 36.17
C PHE A 629 -6.35 0.35 36.79
N LEU A 630 -6.10 -0.19 37.99
CA LEU A 630 -4.81 -0.05 38.69
C LEU A 630 -3.65 -0.66 37.90
N ILE A 631 -3.83 -1.86 37.33
CA ILE A 631 -2.84 -2.50 36.45
C ILE A 631 -2.60 -1.65 35.21
N GLY A 632 -3.66 -1.12 34.60
CA GLY A 632 -3.55 -0.20 33.46
C GLY A 632 -2.71 1.04 33.80
N VAL A 633 -3.01 1.73 34.90
CA VAL A 633 -2.24 2.89 35.37
C VAL A 633 -0.79 2.51 35.69
N TRP A 634 -0.57 1.36 36.30
CA TRP A 634 0.76 0.84 36.60
C TRP A 634 1.58 0.60 35.33
N TYR A 635 0.99 -0.07 34.33
CA TYR A 635 1.63 -0.37 33.05
C TYR A 635 1.91 0.86 32.18
N TYR A 636 1.24 2.00 32.42
CA TYR A 636 1.55 3.25 31.74
C TYR A 636 3.03 3.67 31.92
N ARG A 637 3.64 3.31 33.06
CA ARG A 637 5.05 3.60 33.37
C ARG A 637 6.04 2.86 32.47
N TRP A 638 5.64 1.68 31.97
CA TRP A 638 6.45 0.84 31.07
C TRP A 638 5.88 0.77 29.66
N ARG A 639 5.07 1.77 29.26
CA ARG A 639 4.49 1.79 27.92
C ARG A 639 5.58 1.76 26.84
N PRO A 640 5.35 1.06 25.71
CA PRO A 640 6.24 1.16 24.56
C PRO A 640 6.34 2.62 24.08
N ARG A 641 7.56 3.14 23.89
CA ARG A 641 7.79 4.50 23.40
C ARG A 641 8.17 4.58 21.92
N HIS A 642 8.54 3.44 21.35
CA HIS A 642 8.99 3.33 19.97
C HIS A 642 7.91 2.65 19.13
N PRO A 643 7.78 3.02 17.85
CA PRO A 643 6.85 2.37 16.94
C PRO A 643 7.23 0.89 16.75
N PRO A 644 6.25 0.01 16.49
CA PRO A 644 6.53 -1.38 16.17
C PRO A 644 7.39 -1.47 14.91
N HIS A 645 8.30 -2.44 14.88
CA HIS A 645 9.13 -2.77 13.72
C HIS A 645 9.03 -4.28 13.44
N MET A 646 9.63 -4.69 12.34
CA MET A 646 9.63 -6.08 11.91
C MET A 646 10.52 -6.93 12.82
N ASP A 647 9.98 -8.02 13.37
CA ASP A 647 10.66 -8.91 14.32
C ASP A 647 10.90 -10.29 13.69
N THR A 648 12.17 -10.63 13.49
CA THR A 648 12.61 -11.89 12.88
C THR A 648 12.24 -13.11 13.72
N ARG A 649 12.26 -12.97 15.06
CA ARG A 649 11.99 -14.07 15.99
C ARG A 649 10.51 -14.33 16.13
N LEU A 650 9.72 -13.27 16.23
CA LEU A 650 8.27 -13.39 16.18
C LEU A 650 7.81 -14.08 14.88
N SER A 651 8.51 -13.81 13.79
CA SER A 651 8.27 -14.39 12.46
C SER A 651 8.82 -15.81 12.28
N HIS A 652 9.55 -16.35 13.27
CA HIS A 652 10.31 -17.60 13.16
C HIS A 652 11.28 -17.64 11.96
N ALA A 653 11.74 -16.49 11.50
CA ALA A 653 12.61 -16.39 10.32
C ALA A 653 14.05 -16.82 10.63
N ASP A 654 14.56 -16.51 11.82
CA ASP A 654 15.93 -16.87 12.24
C ASP A 654 16.14 -18.37 12.47
N SER A 655 15.05 -19.10 12.74
CA SER A 655 15.08 -20.53 13.05
C SER A 655 14.41 -21.39 11.98
N ALA A 656 14.12 -20.82 10.80
CA ALA A 656 13.44 -21.52 9.73
C ALA A 656 14.39 -22.55 9.11
N HIS A 657 13.89 -23.78 8.91
CA HIS A 657 14.66 -24.81 8.22
C HIS A 657 14.69 -24.52 6.71
N PRO A 658 15.79 -24.78 5.98
CA PRO A 658 15.86 -24.57 4.53
C PRO A 658 14.68 -25.18 3.75
N ASP A 659 14.24 -26.39 4.13
CA ASP A 659 13.08 -27.05 3.50
C ASP A 659 11.74 -26.32 3.72
N GLU A 660 11.61 -25.55 4.81
CA GLU A 660 10.41 -24.74 5.08
C GLU A 660 10.41 -23.47 4.22
N LEU A 661 11.59 -22.90 3.99
CA LEU A 661 11.76 -21.75 3.10
C LEU A 661 11.59 -22.18 1.64
N ASP A 662 12.14 -23.33 1.25
CA ASP A 662 11.96 -23.91 -0.09
C ASP A 662 10.48 -24.16 -0.41
N GLU A 663 9.68 -24.53 0.58
CA GLU A 663 8.22 -24.70 0.46
C GLU A 663 7.49 -23.36 0.33
N GLU A 664 7.89 -22.32 1.08
CA GLU A 664 7.28 -20.99 1.01
C GLU A 664 7.57 -20.26 -0.30
N PHE A 665 8.72 -20.55 -0.94
CA PHE A 665 9.12 -20.00 -2.23
C PHE A 665 8.79 -20.90 -3.44
N ASP A 666 8.14 -22.05 -3.22
CA ASP A 666 7.70 -22.90 -4.31
C ASP A 666 6.56 -22.22 -5.11
N THR A 667 6.53 -22.50 -6.41
CA THR A 667 5.47 -21.98 -7.28
C THR A 667 4.17 -22.75 -7.09
N PHE A 668 3.06 -22.17 -7.57
CA PHE A 668 1.78 -22.86 -7.61
C PHE A 668 1.28 -22.89 -9.06
N PRO A 669 1.11 -24.08 -9.69
CA PRO A 669 1.39 -25.43 -9.18
C PRO A 669 2.86 -25.68 -8.82
N THR A 670 3.12 -26.64 -7.93
CA THR A 670 4.46 -26.96 -7.41
C THR A 670 5.46 -27.26 -8.53
N SER A 671 6.66 -26.73 -8.39
CA SER A 671 7.80 -27.02 -9.27
C SER A 671 8.57 -28.28 -8.85
N ARG A 672 8.19 -28.89 -7.72
CA ARG A 672 8.95 -29.97 -7.07
C ARG A 672 8.42 -31.35 -7.45
N PRO A 673 9.29 -32.38 -7.44
CA PRO A 673 8.89 -33.76 -7.71
C PRO A 673 7.88 -34.28 -6.68
N SER A 674 7.05 -35.25 -7.10
CA SER A 674 5.92 -35.80 -6.33
C SER A 674 6.32 -36.34 -4.96
N ASP A 675 7.53 -36.90 -4.82
CA ASP A 675 7.99 -37.49 -3.56
C ASP A 675 8.23 -36.43 -2.47
N ILE A 676 8.77 -35.26 -2.87
CA ILE A 676 8.94 -34.12 -1.96
C ILE A 676 7.57 -33.58 -1.55
N VAL A 677 6.63 -33.51 -2.48
CA VAL A 677 5.25 -33.07 -2.19
C VAL A 677 4.56 -34.03 -1.21
N ARG A 678 4.75 -35.34 -1.39
CA ARG A 678 4.23 -36.37 -0.47
C ARG A 678 4.82 -36.21 0.93
N MET A 679 6.14 -36.07 1.03
CA MET A 679 6.82 -35.82 2.32
C MET A 679 6.31 -34.55 3.01
N ARG A 680 6.14 -33.45 2.25
CA ARG A 680 5.57 -32.19 2.77
C ARG A 680 4.14 -32.37 3.26
N TYR A 681 3.32 -33.11 2.53
CA TYR A 681 1.95 -33.42 2.90
C TYR A 681 1.86 -34.24 4.20
N ASP A 682 2.68 -35.28 4.34
CA ASP A 682 2.70 -36.12 5.55
C ASP A 682 3.18 -35.30 6.77
N ARG A 683 4.19 -34.45 6.58
CA ARG A 683 4.66 -33.48 7.59
C ARG A 683 3.55 -32.50 7.98
N LEU A 684 2.84 -31.95 6.99
CA LEU A 684 1.71 -31.06 7.19
C LEU A 684 0.61 -31.74 7.99
N ARG A 685 0.29 -33.01 7.70
CA ARG A 685 -0.73 -33.78 8.44
C ARG A 685 -0.35 -34.01 9.91
N SER A 686 0.91 -34.34 10.17
CA SER A 686 1.43 -34.51 11.54
C SER A 686 1.34 -33.22 12.37
N ILE A 687 1.69 -32.08 11.75
CA ILE A 687 1.67 -30.77 12.41
C ILE A 687 0.25 -30.23 12.51
N ALA A 688 -0.57 -30.40 11.47
CA ALA A 688 -1.98 -30.08 11.48
C ALA A 688 -2.67 -30.78 12.64
N GLY A 689 -2.36 -32.05 12.95
CA GLY A 689 -2.88 -32.73 14.14
C GLY A 689 -2.51 -32.05 15.48
N ARG A 690 -1.34 -31.42 15.58
CA ARG A 690 -0.92 -30.63 16.76
C ARG A 690 -1.55 -29.24 16.79
N ILE A 691 -1.84 -28.66 15.63
CA ILE A 691 -2.44 -27.33 15.45
C ILE A 691 -3.98 -27.40 15.43
N GLN A 692 -4.58 -28.57 15.21
CA GLN A 692 -6.03 -28.81 15.07
C GLN A 692 -6.85 -28.29 16.26
N THR A 693 -6.19 -28.04 17.39
CA THR A 693 -6.79 -27.50 18.61
C THR A 693 -6.69 -25.97 18.75
N VAL A 694 -5.82 -25.26 18.01
CA VAL A 694 -5.73 -23.80 18.11
C VAL A 694 -5.35 -23.10 16.79
N VAL A 695 -6.23 -22.21 16.34
CA VAL A 695 -6.13 -21.43 15.08
C VAL A 695 -5.51 -20.05 15.34
N GLY A 696 -4.75 -19.50 14.37
CA GLY A 696 -4.10 -18.19 14.47
C GLY A 696 -5.04 -17.00 14.73
N ASP A 697 -6.33 -17.13 14.42
CA ASP A 697 -7.34 -16.14 14.81
C ASP A 697 -7.49 -16.03 16.32
N LEU A 698 -7.37 -17.14 17.05
CA LEU A 698 -7.39 -17.16 18.52
C LEU A 698 -6.16 -16.44 19.09
N ALA A 699 -4.99 -16.61 18.46
CA ALA A 699 -3.78 -15.85 18.80
C ALA A 699 -4.03 -14.35 18.69
N THR A 700 -4.60 -13.94 17.55
CA THR A 700 -4.87 -12.53 17.25
C THR A 700 -5.91 -11.96 18.21
N GLN A 701 -6.98 -12.70 18.54
CA GLN A 701 -7.93 -12.26 19.57
C GLN A 701 -7.26 -12.17 20.96
N GLY A 702 -6.46 -13.17 21.33
CA GLY A 702 -5.75 -13.19 22.62
C GLY A 702 -4.78 -12.02 22.79
N GLU A 703 -4.01 -11.70 21.74
CA GLU A 703 -3.10 -10.55 21.73
C GLU A 703 -3.86 -9.23 21.79
N ARG A 704 -5.01 -9.11 21.14
CA ARG A 704 -5.89 -7.93 21.27
C ARG A 704 -6.40 -7.77 22.70
N LEU A 705 -6.74 -8.86 23.38
CA LEU A 705 -7.12 -8.80 24.80
C LEU A 705 -5.95 -8.30 25.66
N GLN A 706 -4.73 -8.82 25.44
CA GLN A 706 -3.53 -8.31 26.11
C GLN A 706 -3.25 -6.85 25.76
N SER A 707 -3.57 -6.42 24.53
CA SER A 707 -3.30 -5.07 24.06
C SER A 707 -4.07 -4.01 24.84
N LEU A 708 -5.23 -4.36 25.41
CA LEU A 708 -6.08 -3.48 26.23
C LEU A 708 -5.31 -2.78 27.34
N LEU A 709 -4.38 -3.49 28.00
CA LEU A 709 -3.58 -2.96 29.11
C LEU A 709 -2.13 -2.67 28.73
N SER A 710 -1.72 -2.98 27.50
CA SER A 710 -0.32 -2.88 27.06
C SER A 710 0.16 -1.48 26.72
N TRP A 711 -0.76 -0.50 26.57
CA TRP A 711 -0.49 0.86 26.09
C TRP A 711 0.17 0.94 24.70
N ARG A 712 0.07 -0.12 23.88
CA ARG A 712 0.53 -0.11 22.47
C ARG A 712 -0.24 0.86 21.60
N ASP A 713 -1.54 0.98 21.86
CA ASP A 713 -2.37 2.06 21.36
C ASP A 713 -2.73 2.94 22.57
N PRO A 714 -2.04 4.08 22.77
CA PRO A 714 -2.24 4.92 23.94
C PRO A 714 -3.69 5.37 24.11
N ARG A 715 -4.40 5.57 22.99
CA ARG A 715 -5.77 6.08 22.95
C ARG A 715 -6.77 4.99 23.35
N ALA A 716 -6.65 3.82 22.72
CA ALA A 716 -7.51 2.68 23.05
C ALA A 716 -7.32 2.25 24.50
N THR A 717 -6.07 2.09 24.97
CA THR A 717 -5.82 1.73 26.36
C THR A 717 -6.36 2.80 27.33
N ALA A 718 -6.18 4.10 27.04
CA ALA A 718 -6.76 5.16 27.87
C ALA A 718 -8.30 5.06 27.95
N LEU A 719 -8.99 4.88 26.81
CA LEU A 719 -10.45 4.68 26.77
C LEU A 719 -10.88 3.45 27.60
N PHE A 720 -10.13 2.35 27.50
CA PHE A 720 -10.42 1.13 28.26
C PHE A 720 -10.18 1.31 29.76
N VAL A 721 -9.09 1.95 30.17
CA VAL A 721 -8.78 2.23 31.59
C VAL A 721 -9.83 3.16 32.21
N ILE A 722 -10.27 4.20 31.48
CA ILE A 722 -11.38 5.06 31.90
C ILE A 722 -12.68 4.24 32.01
N PHE A 723 -12.97 3.39 31.03
CA PHE A 723 -14.13 2.49 31.08
C PHE A 723 -14.08 1.58 32.31
N CYS A 724 -12.93 1.00 32.64
CA CYS A 724 -12.76 0.17 33.85
C CYS A 724 -13.05 0.97 35.13
N LEU A 725 -12.58 2.22 35.23
CA LEU A 725 -12.87 3.07 36.38
C LEU A 725 -14.38 3.37 36.50
N VAL A 726 -15.01 3.78 35.40
CA VAL A 726 -16.45 4.07 35.37
C VAL A 726 -17.27 2.81 35.67
N ALA A 727 -16.91 1.67 35.09
CA ALA A 727 -17.57 0.39 35.35
C ALA A 727 -17.42 -0.02 36.81
N ALA A 728 -16.26 0.17 37.43
CA ALA A 728 -16.05 -0.10 38.86
C ALA A 728 -16.98 0.76 39.74
N ILE A 729 -17.09 2.06 39.44
CA ILE A 729 -17.97 2.98 40.19
C ILE A 729 -19.45 2.61 39.99
N VAL A 730 -19.88 2.41 38.74
CA VAL A 730 -21.29 2.08 38.43
C VAL A 730 -21.71 0.77 39.06
N LEU A 731 -20.87 -0.27 38.97
CA LEU A 731 -21.16 -1.59 39.54
C LEU A 731 -21.05 -1.61 41.06
N TYR A 732 -20.32 -0.67 41.66
CA TYR A 732 -20.30 -0.51 43.12
C TYR A 732 -21.60 0.10 43.64
N VAL A 733 -22.18 1.05 42.91
CA VAL A 733 -23.42 1.74 43.29
C VAL A 733 -24.67 0.97 42.86
N THR A 734 -24.59 0.19 41.77
CA THR A 734 -25.74 -0.49 41.17
C THR A 734 -25.71 -1.98 41.49
N PRO A 735 -26.76 -2.55 42.10
CA PRO A 735 -26.83 -3.98 42.35
C PRO A 735 -26.72 -4.80 41.05
N PHE A 736 -25.95 -5.89 41.08
CA PHE A 736 -25.73 -6.77 39.92
C PHE A 736 -27.04 -7.26 39.28
N GLN A 737 -28.08 -7.48 40.09
CA GLN A 737 -29.41 -7.90 39.64
C GLN A 737 -30.02 -6.92 38.63
N VAL A 738 -29.86 -5.60 38.84
CA VAL A 738 -30.37 -4.57 37.94
C VAL A 738 -29.61 -4.62 36.61
N VAL A 739 -28.29 -4.77 36.66
CA VAL A 739 -27.45 -4.89 35.46
C VAL A 739 -27.78 -6.14 34.66
N ALA A 740 -27.97 -7.28 35.33
CA ALA A 740 -28.38 -8.54 34.72
C ALA A 740 -29.76 -8.43 34.06
N LEU A 741 -30.72 -7.78 34.73
CA LEU A 741 -32.07 -7.54 34.21
C LEU A 741 -32.03 -6.65 32.95
N LEU A 742 -31.35 -5.50 33.01
CA LEU A 742 -31.22 -4.59 31.86
C LEU A 742 -30.49 -5.25 30.69
N THR A 743 -29.40 -5.98 30.97
CA THR A 743 -28.66 -6.74 29.95
C THR A 743 -29.52 -7.84 29.35
N GLY A 744 -30.29 -8.56 30.17
CA GLY A 744 -31.25 -9.57 29.75
C GLY A 744 -32.28 -9.01 28.79
N PHE A 745 -32.96 -7.92 29.15
CA PHE A 745 -33.90 -7.23 28.25
C PHE A 745 -33.24 -6.74 26.97
N TYR A 746 -32.02 -6.20 27.04
CA TYR A 746 -31.29 -5.75 25.86
C TYR A 746 -30.95 -6.93 24.93
N VAL A 747 -30.46 -8.06 25.43
CA VAL A 747 -30.09 -9.24 24.62
C VAL A 747 -31.33 -9.95 24.07
N LEU A 748 -32.38 -10.09 24.89
CA LEU A 748 -33.64 -10.74 24.51
C LEU A 748 -34.56 -9.84 23.67
N ARG A 749 -34.16 -8.59 23.39
CA ARG A 749 -34.95 -7.68 22.54
C ARG A 749 -35.30 -8.33 21.21
N HIS A 750 -36.51 -8.04 20.75
CA HIS A 750 -37.06 -8.59 19.52
C HIS A 750 -36.07 -8.38 18.33
N PRO A 751 -35.90 -9.34 17.41
CA PRO A 751 -34.94 -9.24 16.30
C PRO A 751 -35.07 -7.97 15.46
N ARG A 752 -36.26 -7.37 15.35
CA ARG A 752 -36.47 -6.07 14.68
C ARG A 752 -35.69 -4.90 15.29
N PHE A 753 -35.40 -4.96 16.60
CA PHE A 753 -34.60 -3.96 17.32
C PHE A 753 -33.11 -4.36 17.40
N ARG A 754 -32.71 -5.50 16.83
CA ARG A 754 -31.30 -5.90 16.75
C ARG A 754 -30.68 -5.25 15.52
N HIS A 755 -29.68 -4.40 15.74
CA HIS A 755 -28.90 -3.84 14.63
C HIS A 755 -28.03 -4.94 14.03
N LYS A 756 -27.98 -5.00 12.69
CA LYS A 756 -27.12 -5.92 11.93
C LYS A 756 -25.64 -5.52 11.93
N LEU A 757 -25.30 -4.39 12.55
CA LEU A 757 -23.93 -3.90 12.68
C LEU A 757 -23.27 -4.45 13.93
N PRO A 758 -21.94 -4.64 13.91
CA PRO A 758 -21.19 -5.04 15.10
C PRO A 758 -21.37 -4.04 16.25
N SER A 759 -21.44 -4.56 17.48
CA SER A 759 -21.57 -3.76 18.69
C SER A 759 -20.34 -2.89 18.95
N VAL A 760 -20.51 -1.82 19.73
CA VAL A 760 -19.41 -0.90 20.09
C VAL A 760 -18.21 -1.63 20.72
N PRO A 761 -18.38 -2.56 21.69
CA PRO A 761 -17.24 -3.30 22.24
C PRO A 761 -16.54 -4.17 21.20
N LEU A 762 -17.29 -4.79 20.28
CA LEU A 762 -16.70 -5.60 19.22
C LEU A 762 -15.91 -4.74 18.21
N ASN A 763 -16.41 -3.55 17.90
CA ASN A 763 -15.71 -2.58 17.04
C ASN A 763 -14.41 -2.11 17.67
N PHE A 764 -14.49 -1.71 18.94
CA PHE A 764 -13.34 -1.31 19.74
C PHE A 764 -12.27 -2.42 19.75
N PHE A 765 -12.68 -3.66 20.02
CA PHE A 765 -11.77 -4.80 20.08
C PHE A 765 -11.11 -5.11 18.73
N ARG A 766 -11.85 -5.06 17.63
CA ARG A 766 -11.31 -5.33 16.28
C ARG A 766 -10.28 -4.29 15.83
N ARG A 767 -10.30 -3.10 16.42
CA ARG A 767 -9.41 -1.97 16.13
C ARG A 767 -8.09 -2.02 16.88
N LEU A 768 -8.00 -2.87 17.89
CA LEU A 768 -6.79 -3.03 18.69
C LEU A 768 -5.63 -3.66 17.89
N PRO A 769 -4.40 -3.18 18.10
CA PRO A 769 -3.22 -3.71 17.42
C PRO A 769 -2.91 -5.14 17.88
N ALA A 770 -2.42 -5.96 16.95
CA ALA A 770 -1.93 -7.31 17.21
C ALA A 770 -0.44 -7.42 16.88
N ARG A 771 0.26 -8.45 17.38
CA ARG A 771 1.69 -8.63 17.06
C ARG A 771 1.93 -9.05 15.60
N THR A 772 0.88 -9.43 14.87
CA THR A 772 0.94 -9.67 13.41
C THR A 772 1.65 -8.56 12.64
N ASP A 773 1.51 -7.31 13.09
CA ASP A 773 2.07 -6.13 12.41
C ASP A 773 3.60 -6.14 12.35
N CYS A 774 4.23 -6.90 13.25
CA CYS A 774 5.68 -7.10 13.32
C CYS A 774 6.15 -8.34 12.56
N MET A 775 5.27 -9.07 11.85
CA MET A 775 5.65 -10.29 11.13
C MET A 775 6.12 -10.03 9.69
N LEU A 776 7.18 -10.75 9.31
CA LEU A 776 7.81 -10.79 7.97
C LEU A 776 6.92 -11.46 6.91
#